data_AF-A0A409VGU3-F1
#
_entry.id   AF-A0A409VGU3-F1
#
_cell.length_a   1.000
_cell.length_b   1.000
_cell.length_c   1.000
_cell.angle_alpha   90.00
_cell.angle_beta   90.00
_cell.angle_gamma   90.00
#
_symmetry.space_group_name_H-M   'P 1'
#
loop_
_entity.id
_entity.type
_entity.pdbx_description
1 polymer ?
#
loop_
_entity_poly.entity_id
_entity_poly.type
_entity_poly.pdbx_seq_one_letter_code
_entity_poly.pdbx_strand_id
1 'polypeptide(L)'
;MQPLSLLLRRHRRHKRLFLLIVALSITALTWLKLWDSIITWLLGNSSDSCPPNSNQIPYPAVQDEPPERRLRPPIYQKYRHYEDLLSRSYLQNKTGAERYISFENHAWGSGWGNVLQEMIFNSLLAWEARRSFVWDDYTWNRNGSDYGEFNGKVIPARIPLSTMVAGHFLGFNSSDAASYKNPHPISISRRVYDSVCPPRKRTNIHRRHVQKHFQRQNPERNVTVDQLTGKETLRAWASFLDSPSIRNRKCLQVQKDTPQIFDIWLLGTTRMQNLWGPLIRSPVLSNWKWSPLISRAFLKNLHLFMDSDGPDSHSPSSFLSVMKGMLPRSISLTTATLSSASGKEEGNLPSTFIGVESSTLLAEELRHPNTTDLSDVPKELLDSSVRLPILALHIRRGDFKDHCAHLANYSSTYSGFNSFPDVAELDAFYVPYVVNSTHQTNASSTIPPNAVIVDSEQEKYEIYYRHCLPDIQQIVQRVRDVVHDFEMDLRRRAEKEAADQPWWAWGSRRQGSQHSVRMRSSSTSGDSTQATEQAQIGSVKAKRRKPGTHNYAKLAKRSSIPRSPSQAQALKRAPSSTHFSLANQIIRKVYIMSNGEQAWLDEVVKALRADAAKSMVTLGKRQEGDWEFQFEWDSVGTSRDLHLGWEEKPVSQALDMYIGQRAEIFIGNGFSSMTSNIVMLRLKAGLDSVRTRFW
;
A
#
# COMPACT_ATOMS: atom_id res chain seq x y z
N MET A 1 -92.94 22.04 40.76
CA MET A 1 -91.88 22.76 41.48
C MET A 1 -90.74 21.79 41.84
N GLN A 2 -89.68 21.77 41.04
CA GLN A 2 -88.30 21.42 41.42
C GLN A 2 -87.44 22.54 40.82
N PRO A 3 -86.54 23.19 41.56
CA PRO A 3 -86.04 24.48 41.13
C PRO A 3 -84.91 24.31 40.11
N LEU A 4 -85.09 24.95 38.94
CA LEU A 4 -84.12 25.14 37.86
C LEU A 4 -82.76 25.72 38.35
N SER A 5 -82.70 26.20 39.59
CA SER A 5 -81.50 26.72 40.26
C SER A 5 -80.46 25.64 40.61
N LEU A 6 -80.84 24.36 40.71
CA LEU A 6 -79.92 23.25 40.99
C LEU A 6 -79.14 22.79 39.76
N LEU A 7 -79.76 22.79 38.56
CA LEU A 7 -79.13 22.39 37.30
C LEU A 7 -78.09 23.43 36.81
N LEU A 8 -78.39 24.73 36.94
CA LEU A 8 -77.46 25.80 36.59
C LEU A 8 -76.25 25.91 37.54
N ARG A 9 -76.42 25.57 38.84
CA ARG A 9 -75.31 25.46 39.81
C ARG A 9 -74.42 24.24 39.51
N ARG A 10 -75.01 23.12 39.09
CA ARG A 10 -74.26 21.91 38.71
C ARG A 10 -73.42 22.17 37.45
N HIS A 11 -73.96 22.80 36.41
CA HIS A 11 -73.23 23.11 35.18
C HIS A 11 -72.06 24.11 35.39
N ARG A 12 -72.22 25.14 36.23
CA ARG A 12 -71.12 26.06 36.59
C ARG A 12 -70.02 25.39 37.41
N ARG A 13 -70.37 24.43 38.29
CA ARG A 13 -69.37 23.63 39.01
C ARG A 13 -68.58 22.70 38.09
N HIS A 14 -69.23 22.07 37.09
CA HIS A 14 -68.55 21.20 36.13
C HIS A 14 -67.64 21.99 35.18
N LYS A 15 -68.05 23.20 34.74
CA LYS A 15 -67.16 24.09 33.98
C LYS A 15 -65.94 24.55 34.79
N ARG A 16 -66.12 24.91 36.07
CA ARG A 16 -64.99 25.28 36.94
C ARG A 16 -64.06 24.10 37.21
N LEU A 17 -64.62 22.90 37.42
CA LEU A 17 -63.85 21.68 37.60
C LEU A 17 -63.07 21.31 36.32
N PHE A 18 -63.70 21.41 35.15
CA PHE A 18 -63.04 21.17 33.86
C PHE A 18 -61.90 22.16 33.61
N LEU A 19 -62.14 23.46 33.84
CA LEU A 19 -61.08 24.48 33.71
C LEU A 19 -59.94 24.27 34.71
N LEU A 20 -60.24 23.83 35.94
CA LEU A 20 -59.23 23.44 36.92
C LEU A 20 -58.42 22.23 36.47
N ILE A 21 -59.06 21.19 35.91
CA ILE A 21 -58.37 20.01 35.39
C ILE A 21 -57.46 20.40 34.21
N VAL A 22 -57.93 21.24 33.29
CA VAL A 22 -57.13 21.72 32.16
C VAL A 22 -55.95 22.56 32.65
N ALA A 23 -56.17 23.48 33.60
CA ALA A 23 -55.10 24.27 34.18
C ALA A 23 -54.06 23.39 34.89
N LEU A 24 -54.51 22.41 35.69
CA LEU A 24 -53.63 21.45 36.37
C LEU A 24 -52.84 20.60 35.37
N SER A 25 -53.47 20.19 34.27
CA SER A 25 -52.82 19.40 33.20
C SER A 25 -51.75 20.22 32.48
N ILE A 26 -52.01 21.50 32.18
CA ILE A 26 -51.03 22.41 31.58
C ILE A 26 -49.88 22.65 32.56
N THR A 27 -50.17 22.90 33.85
CA THR A 27 -49.12 23.08 34.85
C THR A 27 -48.28 21.82 35.04
N ALA A 28 -48.90 20.63 34.99
CA ALA A 28 -48.20 19.35 35.06
C ALA A 28 -47.32 19.11 33.83
N LEU A 29 -47.79 19.46 32.63
CA LEU A 29 -46.98 19.37 31.40
C LEU A 29 -45.81 20.36 31.40
N THR A 30 -46.02 21.58 31.92
CA THR A 30 -44.92 22.54 32.08
C THR A 30 -43.94 22.08 33.16
N TRP A 31 -44.42 21.49 34.25
CA TRP A 31 -43.57 20.90 35.28
C TRP A 31 -42.81 19.67 34.77
N LEU A 32 -43.42 18.82 33.95
CA LEU A 32 -42.75 17.68 33.32
C LEU A 32 -41.65 18.15 32.37
N LYS A 33 -41.87 19.21 31.58
CA LYS A 33 -40.81 19.80 30.73
C LYS A 33 -39.71 20.47 31.53
N LEU A 34 -40.06 21.14 32.62
CA LEU A 34 -39.07 21.74 33.53
C LEU A 34 -38.27 20.64 34.25
N TRP A 35 -38.95 19.56 34.65
CA TRP A 35 -38.37 18.39 35.30
C TRP A 35 -37.49 17.60 34.34
N ASP A 36 -37.85 17.48 33.06
CA ASP A 36 -37.00 16.90 32.02
C ASP A 36 -35.76 17.75 31.80
N SER A 37 -35.90 19.08 31.80
CA SER A 37 -34.76 20.02 31.71
C SER A 37 -33.86 19.95 32.94
N ILE A 38 -34.44 19.79 34.13
CA ILE A 38 -33.72 19.63 35.40
C ILE A 38 -33.07 18.25 35.49
N ILE A 39 -33.72 17.17 35.03
CA ILE A 39 -33.12 15.83 34.95
C ILE A 39 -32.01 15.82 33.92
N THR A 40 -32.16 16.48 32.77
CA THR A 40 -31.09 16.60 31.77
C THR A 40 -29.92 17.42 32.31
N TRP A 41 -30.16 18.37 33.22
CA TRP A 41 -29.12 19.13 33.92
C TRP A 41 -28.50 18.37 35.10
N LEU A 42 -29.29 17.59 35.85
CA LEU A 42 -28.86 16.79 37.02
C LEU A 42 -28.20 15.46 36.62
N LEU A 43 -28.62 14.85 35.50
CA LEU A 43 -28.01 13.64 34.92
C LEU A 43 -27.02 13.96 33.81
N GLY A 44 -27.03 15.19 33.28
CA GLY A 44 -26.07 15.69 32.29
C GLY A 44 -24.82 16.30 32.89
N ASN A 45 -24.40 15.87 34.08
CA ASN A 45 -23.10 16.24 34.64
C ASN A 45 -22.54 15.16 35.57
N SER A 46 -22.59 13.90 35.14
CA SER A 46 -21.81 12.82 35.73
C SER A 46 -21.21 11.93 34.64
N SER A 47 -20.41 12.55 33.78
CA SER A 47 -19.24 11.91 33.17
C SER A 47 -18.02 12.82 33.33
N ASP A 48 -17.84 13.40 34.52
CA ASP A 48 -16.52 13.83 35.02
C ASP A 48 -15.82 12.62 35.64
N SER A 49 -15.75 11.51 34.89
CA SER A 49 -14.57 10.65 34.96
C SER A 49 -13.52 11.36 34.12
N CYS A 50 -12.57 12.01 34.80
CA CYS A 50 -11.39 12.60 34.18
C CYS A 50 -10.88 11.71 33.03
N PRO A 51 -10.80 12.20 31.77
CA PRO A 51 -10.12 11.46 30.75
C PRO A 51 -8.64 11.38 31.14
N PRO A 52 -7.99 10.22 31.01
CA PRO A 52 -6.59 10.08 31.32
C PRO A 52 -5.79 11.08 30.48
N ASN A 53 -4.78 11.73 31.05
CA ASN A 53 -3.78 12.57 30.38
C ASN A 53 -3.66 12.30 28.86
N SER A 54 -4.31 13.13 28.03
CA SER A 54 -4.29 12.95 26.58
C SER A 54 -4.06 14.30 25.90
N ASN A 55 -2.79 14.65 25.69
CA ASN A 55 -2.35 15.80 24.88
C ASN A 55 -2.61 15.59 23.36
N GLN A 56 -3.68 14.88 22.96
CA GLN A 56 -3.90 14.48 21.57
C GLN A 56 -5.01 15.29 20.91
N ILE A 57 -4.68 16.03 19.85
CA ILE A 57 -5.64 16.80 19.05
C ILE A 57 -6.52 15.80 18.27
N PRO A 58 -7.86 15.83 18.41
CA PRO A 58 -8.74 14.89 17.74
C PRO A 58 -8.77 15.13 16.23
N TYR A 59 -8.85 14.05 15.45
CA TYR A 59 -9.03 14.13 14.00
C TYR A 59 -10.44 14.64 13.66
N PRO A 60 -10.63 15.40 12.57
CA PRO A 60 -11.95 15.89 12.17
C PRO A 60 -12.95 14.76 11.94
N ALA A 61 -14.16 14.90 12.49
CA ALA A 61 -15.27 14.00 12.17
C ALA A 61 -15.62 14.09 10.68
N VAL A 62 -15.67 12.93 10.02
CA VAL A 62 -15.91 12.78 8.58
C VAL A 62 -17.38 13.00 8.25
N GLN A 63 -17.61 13.70 7.13
CA GLN A 63 -18.92 14.02 6.62
C GLN A 63 -19.22 13.24 5.32
N ASP A 64 -20.21 12.34 5.39
CA ASP A 64 -20.63 11.52 4.25
C ASP A 64 -21.56 12.26 3.26
N GLU A 65 -22.32 13.26 3.72
CA GLU A 65 -23.27 14.02 2.89
C GLU A 65 -22.97 15.53 2.86
N PRO A 66 -23.19 16.23 1.73
CA PRO A 66 -22.93 17.67 1.66
C PRO A 66 -23.84 18.47 2.62
N PRO A 67 -23.36 19.60 3.18
CA PRO A 67 -24.14 20.43 4.11
C PRO A 67 -25.28 21.21 3.45
N GLU A 68 -25.24 21.41 2.12
CA GLU A 68 -26.26 22.13 1.35
C GLU A 68 -26.85 21.27 0.23
N ARG A 69 -28.11 21.55 -0.17
CA ARG A 69 -28.78 20.88 -1.30
C ARG A 69 -28.07 21.09 -2.65
N ARG A 70 -27.21 22.10 -2.78
CA ARG A 70 -26.37 22.29 -3.98
C ARG A 70 -25.08 21.48 -3.79
N LEU A 71 -24.95 20.40 -4.58
CA LEU A 71 -23.81 19.47 -4.61
C LEU A 71 -22.51 20.15 -5.05
N ARG A 72 -21.88 20.92 -4.15
CA ARG A 72 -20.50 21.38 -4.31
C ARG A 72 -19.54 20.40 -3.65
N PRO A 73 -18.31 20.23 -4.17
CA PRO A 73 -17.27 19.47 -3.48
C PRO A 73 -16.92 20.05 -2.10
N PRO A 74 -16.36 19.24 -1.20
CA PRO A 74 -15.89 19.69 0.11
C PRO A 74 -14.71 20.65 -0.02
N ILE A 75 -14.73 21.69 0.81
CA ILE A 75 -13.62 22.64 0.94
C ILE A 75 -12.73 22.32 2.15
N TYR A 76 -13.06 21.31 2.96
CA TYR A 76 -12.21 20.77 4.04
C TYR A 76 -11.74 21.78 5.11
N GLN A 77 -12.61 22.71 5.53
CA GLN A 77 -12.25 23.71 6.55
C GLN A 77 -11.82 23.08 7.89
N LYS A 78 -12.51 22.01 8.34
CA LYS A 78 -12.19 21.31 9.59
C LYS A 78 -10.79 20.68 9.56
N TYR A 79 -10.37 20.14 8.41
CA TYR A 79 -9.04 19.56 8.21
C TYR A 79 -7.93 20.61 8.24
N ARG A 80 -8.16 21.79 7.64
CA ARG A 80 -7.19 22.90 7.76
C ARG A 80 -7.03 23.36 9.20
N HIS A 81 -8.13 23.46 9.93
CA HIS A 81 -8.11 23.82 11.34
C HIS A 81 -7.32 22.80 12.16
N TYR A 82 -7.56 21.50 11.93
CA TYR A 82 -6.81 20.41 12.53
C TYR A 82 -5.31 20.50 12.27
N GLU A 83 -4.88 20.70 11.01
CA GLU A 83 -3.47 20.89 10.66
C GLU A 83 -2.82 22.10 11.35
N ASP A 84 -3.57 23.18 11.50
CA ASP A 84 -3.09 24.39 12.17
C ASP A 84 -2.95 24.18 13.69
N LEU A 85 -3.87 23.44 14.31
CA LEU A 85 -3.76 23.04 15.71
C LEU A 85 -2.55 22.12 15.93
N LEU A 86 -2.37 21.10 15.09
CA LEU A 86 -1.20 20.22 15.13
C LEU A 86 0.08 21.03 15.06
N SER A 87 0.21 21.87 14.02
CA SER A 87 1.39 22.69 13.79
C SER A 87 1.67 23.63 14.97
N ARG A 88 0.65 24.28 15.55
CA ARG A 88 0.82 25.15 16.73
C ARG A 88 1.23 24.37 17.97
N SER A 89 0.67 23.19 18.19
CA SER A 89 1.03 22.34 19.33
C SER A 89 2.51 21.97 19.31
N TYR A 90 3.06 21.69 18.12
CA TYR A 90 4.48 21.38 17.97
C TYR A 90 5.40 22.56 18.29
N LEU A 91 4.88 23.79 18.23
CA LEU A 91 5.64 25.01 18.53
C LEU A 91 5.57 25.43 20.00
N GLN A 92 4.64 24.91 20.80
CA GLN A 92 4.43 25.35 22.19
C GLN A 92 5.64 25.07 23.10
N ASN A 93 6.33 23.93 22.90
CA ASN A 93 7.46 23.49 23.75
C ASN A 93 8.83 23.68 23.08
N LYS A 94 8.92 24.61 22.12
CA LYS A 94 10.10 24.78 21.28
C LYS A 94 10.86 26.05 21.62
N THR A 95 12.19 25.97 21.55
CA THR A 95 13.11 27.04 21.99
C THR A 95 13.21 28.19 20.99
N GLY A 96 12.56 28.08 19.83
CA GLY A 96 12.64 29.05 18.75
C GLY A 96 13.86 28.86 17.84
N ALA A 97 14.69 27.84 18.09
CA ALA A 97 15.86 27.48 17.28
C ALA A 97 15.50 26.75 15.96
N GLU A 98 14.23 26.42 15.78
CA GLU A 98 13.72 25.71 14.61
C GLU A 98 13.89 26.57 13.36
N ARG A 99 14.29 25.91 12.27
CA ARG A 99 14.52 26.53 10.97
C ARG A 99 13.63 25.85 9.95
N TYR A 100 13.05 26.63 9.06
CA TYR A 100 12.01 26.19 8.15
C TYR A 100 12.43 26.39 6.71
N ILE A 101 11.90 25.56 5.81
CA ILE A 101 11.99 25.76 4.37
C ILE A 101 10.63 25.48 3.72
N SER A 102 10.15 26.48 2.96
CA SER A 102 8.93 26.39 2.16
C SER A 102 9.25 26.37 0.67
N PHE A 103 8.47 25.63 -0.10
CA PHE A 103 8.65 25.47 -1.54
C PHE A 103 7.48 26.10 -2.29
N GLU A 104 7.58 27.37 -2.72
CA GLU A 104 6.49 28.03 -3.47
C GLU A 104 6.38 27.54 -4.91
N ASN A 105 7.46 26.95 -5.44
CA ASN A 105 7.56 26.36 -6.76
C ASN A 105 7.02 24.92 -6.83
N HIS A 106 6.45 24.37 -5.76
CA HIS A 106 5.90 23.01 -5.75
C HIS A 106 4.85 22.82 -6.87
N ALA A 107 4.74 21.60 -7.39
CA ALA A 107 3.79 21.20 -8.42
C ALA A 107 2.34 21.44 -8.00
N TRP A 108 1.55 21.94 -8.95
CA TRP A 108 0.14 22.23 -8.81
C TRP A 108 -0.55 22.00 -10.16
N GLY A 109 -1.89 21.95 -10.17
CA GLY A 109 -2.66 21.78 -11.41
C GLY A 109 -2.36 20.46 -12.14
N SER A 110 -1.97 19.43 -11.38
CA SER A 110 -1.60 18.11 -11.87
C SER A 110 -2.16 17.04 -10.96
N GLY A 111 -2.26 15.80 -11.46
CA GLY A 111 -2.76 14.67 -10.67
C GLY A 111 -1.93 14.40 -9.41
N TRP A 112 -2.59 13.86 -8.39
CA TRP A 112 -2.00 13.58 -7.07
C TRP A 112 -0.65 12.83 -7.13
N GLY A 113 -0.52 11.86 -8.05
CA GLY A 113 0.74 11.11 -8.23
C GLY A 113 1.96 12.01 -8.47
N ASN A 114 1.84 13.03 -9.33
CA ASN A 114 2.94 13.96 -9.62
C ASN A 114 3.26 14.83 -8.40
N VAL A 115 2.22 15.38 -7.76
CA VAL A 115 2.39 16.31 -6.63
C VAL A 115 2.97 15.59 -5.41
N LEU A 116 2.46 14.39 -5.09
CA LEU A 116 2.97 13.59 -3.99
C LEU A 116 4.43 13.21 -4.21
N GLN A 117 4.81 12.81 -5.43
CA GLN A 117 6.17 12.40 -5.73
C GLN A 117 7.17 13.55 -5.51
N GLU A 118 6.87 14.75 -6.00
CA GLU A 118 7.72 15.91 -5.72
C GLU A 118 7.74 16.24 -4.22
N MET A 119 6.57 16.20 -3.56
CA MET A 119 6.45 16.54 -2.15
C MET A 119 7.32 15.63 -1.26
N ILE A 120 7.42 14.35 -1.57
CA ILE A 120 8.32 13.39 -0.91
C ILE A 120 9.78 13.85 -0.99
N PHE A 121 10.24 14.28 -2.16
CA PHE A 121 11.63 14.71 -2.32
C PHE A 121 11.91 16.10 -1.77
N ASN A 122 10.93 17.02 -1.80
CA ASN A 122 11.02 18.30 -1.10
C ASN A 122 11.10 18.08 0.43
N SER A 123 10.33 17.13 0.97
CA SER A 123 10.43 16.74 2.39
C SER A 123 11.77 16.10 2.71
N LEU A 124 12.31 15.25 1.83
CA LEU A 124 13.64 14.66 1.97
C LEU A 124 14.74 15.74 1.97
N LEU A 125 14.64 16.75 1.09
CA LEU A 125 15.60 17.85 1.06
C LEU A 125 15.53 18.68 2.35
N ALA A 126 14.34 18.96 2.87
CA ALA A 126 14.19 19.67 4.15
C ALA A 126 14.86 18.88 5.29
N TRP A 127 14.62 17.56 5.32
CA TRP A 127 15.25 16.63 6.24
C TRP A 127 16.78 16.66 6.16
N GLU A 128 17.36 16.47 4.97
CA GLU A 128 18.82 16.52 4.74
C GLU A 128 19.43 17.88 5.09
N ALA A 129 18.68 18.97 4.89
CA ALA A 129 19.10 20.32 5.23
C ALA A 129 18.91 20.67 6.73
N ARG A 130 18.46 19.72 7.57
CA ARG A 130 18.15 19.92 9.00
C ARG A 130 17.19 21.08 9.23
N ARG A 131 16.12 21.09 8.44
CA ARG A 131 15.06 22.10 8.45
C ARG A 131 13.69 21.43 8.50
N SER A 132 12.77 22.08 9.19
CA SER A 132 11.35 21.70 9.18
C SER A 132 10.78 21.91 7.79
N PHE A 133 10.19 20.85 7.24
CA PHE A 133 9.43 20.89 6.01
C PHE A 133 8.16 21.72 6.22
N VAL A 134 7.90 22.67 5.33
CA VAL A 134 6.65 23.43 5.32
C VAL A 134 5.76 22.83 4.23
N TRP A 135 4.77 22.06 4.64
CA TRP A 135 3.81 21.46 3.69
C TRP A 135 2.71 22.46 3.32
N ASP A 136 2.17 22.30 2.12
CA ASP A 136 1.05 23.07 1.62
C ASP A 136 -0.09 22.13 1.20
N ASP A 137 -1.26 22.70 0.91
CA ASP A 137 -2.40 21.94 0.40
C ASP A 137 -2.08 21.33 -0.99
N TYR A 138 -2.65 20.16 -1.30
CA TYR A 138 -2.70 19.69 -2.69
C TYR A 138 -3.53 20.67 -3.53
N THR A 139 -2.87 21.38 -4.44
CA THR A 139 -3.43 22.56 -5.09
C THR A 139 -3.65 22.31 -6.59
N TRP A 140 -4.90 22.44 -7.03
CA TRP A 140 -5.28 22.39 -8.44
C TRP A 140 -5.20 23.77 -9.12
N ASN A 141 -5.66 24.83 -8.44
CA ASN A 141 -5.54 26.20 -8.94
C ASN A 141 -5.05 27.17 -7.85
N ARG A 142 -4.39 28.26 -8.27
CA ARG A 142 -3.80 29.27 -7.37
C ARG A 142 -4.44 30.65 -7.50
N ASN A 143 -5.62 30.73 -8.13
CA ASN A 143 -6.33 32.00 -8.37
C ASN A 143 -7.11 32.51 -7.14
N GLY A 144 -7.09 31.77 -6.03
CA GLY A 144 -7.81 32.11 -4.81
C GLY A 144 -9.24 31.56 -4.72
N SER A 145 -9.74 30.92 -5.78
CA SER A 145 -11.03 30.21 -5.76
C SER A 145 -10.99 29.02 -4.80
N ASP A 146 -12.12 28.69 -4.21
CA ASP A 146 -12.30 27.44 -3.44
C ASP A 146 -12.50 26.22 -4.36
N TYR A 147 -12.83 26.47 -5.62
CA TYR A 147 -13.14 25.45 -6.61
C TYR A 147 -12.29 25.60 -7.88
N GLY A 148 -11.95 24.46 -8.47
CA GLY A 148 -11.38 24.33 -9.80
C GLY A 148 -12.26 23.47 -10.70
N GLU A 149 -11.80 23.27 -11.93
CA GLU A 149 -12.46 22.42 -12.90
C GLU A 149 -11.48 21.36 -13.42
N PHE A 150 -11.97 20.13 -13.58
CA PHE A 150 -11.26 19.05 -14.23
C PHE A 150 -12.25 18.19 -15.02
N ASN A 151 -12.02 18.03 -16.33
CA ASN A 151 -12.89 17.27 -17.24
C ASN A 151 -14.36 17.67 -17.14
N GLY A 152 -14.65 18.98 -17.12
CA GLY A 152 -16.00 19.52 -17.00
C GLY A 152 -16.66 19.33 -15.63
N LYS A 153 -15.93 18.84 -14.62
CA LYS A 153 -16.42 18.65 -13.24
C LYS A 153 -15.79 19.66 -12.31
N VAL A 154 -16.62 20.24 -11.45
CA VAL A 154 -16.16 21.08 -10.34
C VAL A 154 -15.45 20.20 -9.31
N ILE A 155 -14.25 20.59 -8.92
CA ILE A 155 -13.43 19.93 -7.90
C ILE A 155 -12.95 20.94 -6.85
N PRO A 156 -12.56 20.50 -5.63
CA PRO A 156 -11.91 21.40 -4.68
C PRO A 156 -10.62 21.96 -5.31
N ALA A 157 -10.43 23.27 -5.22
CA ALA A 157 -9.20 23.91 -5.67
C ALA A 157 -7.97 23.50 -4.85
N ARG A 158 -8.19 23.23 -3.55
CA ARG A 158 -7.17 22.97 -2.55
C ARG A 158 -7.66 21.93 -1.58
N ILE A 159 -6.89 20.86 -1.42
CA ILE A 159 -7.19 19.73 -0.54
C ILE A 159 -6.11 19.67 0.55
N PRO A 160 -6.46 19.80 1.84
CA PRO A 160 -5.50 19.71 2.95
C PRO A 160 -4.83 18.34 2.98
N LEU A 161 -3.53 18.31 3.28
CA LEU A 161 -2.72 17.10 3.20
C LEU A 161 -3.20 15.99 4.14
N SER A 162 -3.74 16.39 5.29
CA SER A 162 -4.30 15.51 6.32
C SER A 162 -5.51 14.69 5.89
N THR A 163 -6.09 14.99 4.73
CA THR A 163 -7.14 14.17 4.10
C THR A 163 -6.57 12.91 3.42
N MET A 164 -5.30 12.92 3.01
CA MET A 164 -4.70 11.83 2.21
C MET A 164 -3.56 11.13 2.96
N VAL A 165 -2.67 11.88 3.59
CA VAL A 165 -1.45 11.34 4.23
C VAL A 165 -1.32 11.81 5.68
N ALA A 166 -0.53 11.07 6.46
CA ALA A 166 -0.18 11.37 7.83
C ALA A 166 1.32 11.08 8.06
N GLY A 167 1.75 11.00 9.33
CA GLY A 167 3.13 10.68 9.67
C GLY A 167 4.08 11.87 9.48
N HIS A 168 5.26 11.66 8.89
CA HIS A 168 6.28 12.70 8.78
C HIS A 168 5.80 14.00 8.11
N PHE A 169 4.92 13.90 7.12
CA PHE A 169 4.40 15.07 6.43
C PHE A 169 3.62 16.01 7.34
N LEU A 170 2.80 15.50 8.25
CA LEU A 170 1.99 16.32 9.17
C LEU A 170 2.69 16.63 10.48
N GLY A 171 3.92 16.17 10.67
CA GLY A 171 4.53 16.05 11.99
C GLY A 171 4.00 14.82 12.73
N PHE A 172 4.87 14.12 13.44
CA PHE A 172 4.51 12.95 14.25
C PHE A 172 4.85 13.22 15.71
N ASN A 173 4.13 12.55 16.62
CA ASN A 173 4.26 12.77 18.05
C ASN A 173 5.64 12.31 18.56
N SER A 174 6.17 13.05 19.54
CA SER A 174 7.53 13.02 20.05
C SER A 174 7.98 11.70 20.67
N SER A 175 7.07 10.76 20.95
CA SER A 175 7.39 9.46 21.55
C SER A 175 8.27 8.60 20.64
N ASP A 176 8.07 8.66 19.32
CA ASP A 176 8.93 7.97 18.33
C ASP A 176 10.16 8.80 17.95
N ALA A 177 10.16 10.11 18.25
CA ALA A 177 11.30 11.00 18.00
C ALA A 177 12.40 10.85 19.07
N ALA A 178 12.05 10.34 20.26
CA ALA A 178 12.98 10.13 21.36
C ALA A 178 14.01 9.01 21.10
N SER A 179 13.78 8.12 20.12
CA SER A 179 14.75 7.10 19.72
C SER A 179 15.89 7.64 18.85
N TYR A 180 15.80 8.89 18.38
CA TYR A 180 16.79 9.47 17.49
C TYR A 180 17.70 10.42 18.26
N LYS A 181 19.02 10.15 18.18
CA LYS A 181 20.09 10.95 18.84
C LYS A 181 20.06 12.45 18.49
N ASN A 182 19.33 12.87 17.46
CA ASN A 182 19.10 14.26 17.09
C ASN A 182 17.60 14.53 17.00
N PRO A 183 17.04 15.51 17.74
CA PRO A 183 15.63 15.87 17.64
C PRO A 183 15.33 16.29 16.20
N HIS A 184 14.42 15.54 15.57
CA HIS A 184 14.03 15.74 14.20
C HIS A 184 13.32 17.07 13.99
N PRO A 185 13.52 17.77 12.85
CA PRO A 185 12.69 18.90 12.49
C PRO A 185 11.27 18.42 12.23
N ILE A 186 10.33 18.89 13.04
CA ILE A 186 8.91 18.59 12.89
C ILE A 186 8.37 19.51 11.79
N SER A 187 7.68 18.93 10.81
CA SER A 187 7.04 19.67 9.72
C SER A 187 5.94 20.58 10.27
N ILE A 188 5.61 21.68 9.57
CA ILE A 188 4.46 22.53 9.92
C ILE A 188 3.66 22.95 8.69
N SER A 189 2.38 23.30 8.89
CA SER A 189 1.51 23.79 7.82
C SER A 189 2.00 25.13 7.28
N ARG A 190 1.74 25.36 6.00
CA ARG A 190 2.05 26.63 5.35
C ARG A 190 1.45 27.84 6.07
N ARG A 191 0.20 27.70 6.54
CA ARG A 191 -0.54 28.76 7.25
C ARG A 191 0.14 29.13 8.58
N VAL A 192 0.64 28.14 9.33
CA VAL A 192 1.40 28.41 10.56
C VAL A 192 2.78 28.98 10.23
N TYR A 193 3.46 28.47 9.20
CA TYR A 193 4.70 29.07 8.72
C TYR A 193 4.53 30.55 8.37
N ASP A 194 3.43 30.95 7.73
CA ASP A 194 3.17 32.35 7.38
C ASP A 194 3.13 33.27 8.62
N SER A 195 2.63 32.75 9.75
CA SER A 195 2.62 33.49 11.02
C SER A 195 4.00 33.57 11.69
N VAL A 196 4.78 32.48 11.68
CA VAL A 196 6.12 32.41 12.28
C VAL A 196 7.15 33.17 11.45
N CYS A 197 7.03 33.05 10.13
CA CYS A 197 7.91 33.55 9.11
C CYS A 197 7.13 34.42 8.11
N PRO A 198 6.68 35.64 8.49
CA PRO A 198 6.03 36.56 7.56
C PRO A 198 6.98 36.98 6.43
N PRO A 199 6.49 37.46 5.27
CA PRO A 199 7.30 37.76 4.09
C PRO A 199 8.57 38.58 4.36
N ARG A 200 8.48 39.59 5.23
CA ARG A 200 9.62 40.44 5.64
C ARG A 200 10.77 39.71 6.35
N LYS A 201 10.52 38.52 6.92
CA LYS A 201 11.53 37.70 7.59
C LYS A 201 12.12 36.62 6.67
N ARG A 202 11.58 36.43 5.47
CA ARG A 202 11.95 35.33 4.58
C ARG A 202 13.21 35.65 3.80
N THR A 203 14.09 34.66 3.70
CA THR A 203 15.18 34.64 2.73
C THR A 203 14.72 33.86 1.51
N ASN A 204 14.65 34.54 0.37
CA ASN A 204 14.21 33.97 -0.89
C ASN A 204 15.36 33.23 -1.59
N ILE A 205 15.10 32.02 -2.04
CA ILE A 205 16.06 31.16 -2.74
C ILE A 205 15.59 30.97 -4.17
N HIS A 206 16.45 31.37 -5.11
CA HIS A 206 16.29 31.13 -6.52
C HIS A 206 17.24 30.00 -6.95
N ARG A 207 16.79 29.10 -7.85
CA ARG A 207 17.59 28.01 -8.43
C ARG A 207 18.96 28.47 -8.94
N ARG A 208 19.01 29.65 -9.58
CA ARG A 208 20.25 30.26 -10.09
C ARG A 208 21.34 30.44 -9.04
N HIS A 209 20.99 30.65 -7.76
CA HIS A 209 21.96 30.78 -6.68
C HIS A 209 22.59 29.43 -6.33
N VAL A 210 21.77 28.36 -6.35
CA VAL A 210 22.23 26.98 -6.19
C VAL A 210 23.13 26.57 -7.34
N GLN A 211 22.75 26.88 -8.59
CA GLN A 211 23.58 26.65 -9.77
C GLN A 211 24.96 27.30 -9.64
N LYS A 212 25.02 28.59 -9.27
CA LYS A 212 26.28 29.30 -9.07
C LYS A 212 27.13 28.69 -7.94
N HIS A 213 26.49 28.27 -6.85
CA HIS A 213 27.17 27.59 -5.74
C HIS A 213 27.77 26.26 -6.18
N PHE A 214 26.98 25.44 -6.90
CA PHE A 214 27.42 24.16 -7.44
C PHE A 214 28.61 24.32 -8.42
N GLN A 215 28.55 25.27 -9.35
CA GLN A 215 29.63 25.54 -10.30
C GLN A 215 30.93 25.98 -9.62
N ARG A 216 30.84 26.81 -8.57
CA ARG A 216 32.03 27.21 -7.79
C ARG A 216 32.68 26.02 -7.08
N GLN A 217 31.88 25.05 -6.66
CA GLN A 217 32.38 23.83 -6.01
C GLN A 217 32.91 22.79 -7.00
N ASN A 218 32.56 22.89 -8.29
CA ASN A 218 32.89 21.91 -9.33
C ASN A 218 33.23 22.63 -10.66
N PRO A 219 34.28 23.47 -10.71
CA PRO A 219 34.60 24.30 -11.87
C PRO A 219 34.91 23.48 -13.14
N GLU A 220 35.35 22.24 -12.99
CA GLU A 220 35.64 21.30 -14.07
C GLU A 220 34.38 20.68 -14.69
N ARG A 221 33.22 20.78 -14.03
CA ARG A 221 31.97 20.17 -14.50
C ARG A 221 31.12 21.19 -15.27
N ASN A 222 31.06 21.04 -16.59
CA ASN A 222 30.17 21.83 -17.44
C ASN A 222 28.74 21.24 -17.48
N VAL A 223 28.05 21.17 -16.33
CA VAL A 223 26.67 20.69 -16.23
C VAL A 223 25.80 21.64 -15.40
N THR A 224 24.51 21.67 -15.72
CA THR A 224 23.49 22.39 -14.95
C THR A 224 22.88 21.49 -13.87
N VAL A 225 22.34 22.07 -12.80
CA VAL A 225 21.67 21.33 -11.72
C VAL A 225 20.48 20.52 -12.23
N ASP A 226 19.89 20.91 -13.36
CA ASP A 226 18.75 20.23 -14.00
C ASP A 226 19.17 18.97 -14.77
N GLN A 227 20.47 18.79 -15.02
CA GLN A 227 21.06 17.61 -15.67
C GLN A 227 21.60 16.58 -14.67
N LEU A 228 21.63 16.93 -13.38
CA LEU A 228 22.21 16.08 -12.33
C LEU A 228 21.35 14.85 -12.01
N THR A 229 21.96 13.79 -11.49
CA THR A 229 21.18 12.70 -10.90
C THR A 229 20.42 13.18 -9.66
N GLY A 230 19.39 12.46 -9.23
CA GLY A 230 18.53 12.91 -8.12
C GLY A 230 19.32 13.15 -6.83
N LYS A 231 20.25 12.25 -6.49
CA LYS A 231 21.14 12.37 -5.34
C LYS A 231 22.11 13.55 -5.45
N GLU A 232 22.58 13.86 -6.66
CA GLU A 232 23.43 15.04 -6.88
C GLU A 232 22.61 16.33 -6.74
N THR A 233 21.39 16.38 -7.26
CA THR A 233 20.46 17.50 -7.04
C THR A 233 20.20 17.72 -5.55
N LEU A 234 19.85 16.65 -4.81
CA LEU A 234 19.65 16.69 -3.36
C LEU A 234 20.88 17.25 -2.62
N ARG A 235 22.08 16.78 -2.97
CA ARG A 235 23.35 17.23 -2.37
C ARG A 235 23.71 18.68 -2.74
N ALA A 236 23.49 19.08 -3.98
CA ALA A 236 23.77 20.44 -4.43
C ALA A 236 22.90 21.46 -3.67
N TRP A 237 21.61 21.15 -3.51
CA TRP A 237 20.71 21.96 -2.71
C TRP A 237 21.05 21.92 -1.22
N ALA A 238 21.28 20.74 -0.63
CA ALA A 238 21.67 20.63 0.78
C ALA A 238 22.98 21.39 1.09
N SER A 239 24.00 21.29 0.23
CA SER A 239 25.27 22.03 0.32
C SER A 239 25.05 23.54 0.29
N PHE A 240 24.19 24.03 -0.63
CA PHE A 240 23.85 25.45 -0.68
C PHE A 240 23.12 25.91 0.60
N LEU A 241 22.18 25.10 1.10
CA LEU A 241 21.40 25.41 2.31
C LEU A 241 22.27 25.40 3.58
N ASP A 242 23.38 24.66 3.59
CA ASP A 242 24.36 24.61 4.68
C ASP A 242 25.51 25.65 4.52
N SER A 243 25.49 26.45 3.44
CA SER A 243 26.49 27.50 3.22
C SER A 243 26.47 28.57 4.32
N PRO A 244 27.60 29.25 4.60
CA PRO A 244 27.68 30.24 5.69
C PRO A 244 26.63 31.37 5.63
N SER A 245 26.21 31.77 4.42
CA SER A 245 25.22 32.83 4.22
C SER A 245 23.77 32.39 4.47
N ILE A 246 23.49 31.08 4.41
CA ILE A 246 22.14 30.50 4.46
C ILE A 246 21.91 29.66 5.72
N ARG A 247 22.91 28.92 6.22
CA ARG A 247 22.75 27.91 7.28
C ARG A 247 22.03 28.41 8.53
N ASN A 248 22.25 29.66 8.92
CA ASN A 248 21.66 30.25 10.14
C ASN A 248 20.34 30.99 9.88
N ARG A 249 19.85 31.05 8.64
CA ARG A 249 18.58 31.69 8.32
C ARG A 249 17.41 30.84 8.81
N LYS A 250 16.55 31.43 9.64
CA LYS A 250 15.36 30.76 10.20
C LYS A 250 14.28 30.49 9.15
N CYS A 251 13.94 31.48 8.35
CA CYS A 251 12.82 31.45 7.41
C CYS A 251 13.33 31.39 5.98
N LEU A 252 13.35 30.20 5.37
CA LEU A 252 13.69 30.05 3.95
C LEU A 252 12.43 29.84 3.12
N GLN A 253 12.46 30.39 1.90
CA GLN A 253 11.43 30.20 0.90
C GLN A 253 12.08 30.02 -0.48
N VAL A 254 11.83 28.90 -1.13
CA VAL A 254 12.14 28.72 -2.55
C VAL A 254 11.09 29.48 -3.34
N GLN A 255 11.53 30.36 -4.25
CA GLN A 255 10.64 31.31 -4.92
C GLN A 255 9.69 30.65 -5.92
N LYS A 256 8.50 31.24 -6.11
CA LYS A 256 7.44 30.71 -6.98
C LYS A 256 7.84 30.70 -8.47
N ASP A 257 8.63 31.68 -8.89
CA ASP A 257 9.08 31.90 -10.27
C ASP A 257 10.33 31.10 -10.63
N THR A 258 10.83 30.25 -9.73
CA THR A 258 11.98 29.40 -9.97
C THR A 258 11.53 27.99 -10.37
N PRO A 259 12.25 27.27 -11.26
CA PRO A 259 11.91 25.89 -11.61
C PRO A 259 11.83 24.97 -10.39
N GLN A 260 11.00 23.93 -10.49
CA GLN A 260 10.92 22.86 -9.49
C GLN A 260 12.28 22.25 -9.20
N ILE A 261 12.51 21.84 -7.95
CA ILE A 261 13.79 21.24 -7.56
C ILE A 261 13.89 19.81 -8.08
N PHE A 262 12.82 19.05 -7.84
CA PHE A 262 12.64 17.70 -8.32
C PHE A 262 11.53 17.72 -9.36
N ASP A 263 11.88 18.17 -10.56
CA ASP A 263 10.92 18.29 -11.66
C ASP A 263 10.52 16.93 -12.26
N ILE A 264 9.49 16.96 -13.10
CA ILE A 264 8.99 15.75 -13.78
C ILE A 264 10.04 15.10 -14.69
N TRP A 265 11.02 15.86 -15.20
CA TRP A 265 12.08 15.35 -16.08
C TRP A 265 13.13 14.55 -15.30
N LEU A 266 13.39 14.94 -14.06
CA LEU A 266 14.17 14.14 -13.14
C LEU A 266 13.37 12.93 -12.65
N LEU A 267 12.15 13.15 -12.17
CA LEU A 267 11.33 12.12 -11.51
C LEU A 267 10.81 11.05 -12.48
N GLY A 268 10.67 11.38 -13.77
CA GLY A 268 10.24 10.45 -14.82
C GLY A 268 11.34 9.55 -15.37
N THR A 269 12.60 9.68 -14.93
CA THR A 269 13.74 8.94 -15.52
C THR A 269 14.51 8.13 -14.48
N THR A 270 15.42 7.26 -14.95
CA THR A 270 16.31 6.46 -14.08
C THR A 270 17.26 7.30 -13.23
N ARG A 271 17.44 8.59 -13.55
CA ARG A 271 18.30 9.53 -12.79
C ARG A 271 17.86 9.68 -11.34
N MET A 272 16.57 9.49 -11.04
CA MET A 272 16.03 9.63 -9.70
C MET A 272 16.30 8.42 -8.81
N GLN A 273 16.64 7.25 -9.37
CA GLN A 273 16.74 5.98 -8.62
C GLN A 273 17.77 6.04 -7.49
N ASN A 274 18.85 6.82 -7.65
CA ASN A 274 19.87 6.96 -6.61
C ASN A 274 19.42 7.78 -5.39
N LEU A 275 18.19 8.32 -5.39
CA LEU A 275 17.52 8.88 -4.21
C LEU A 275 16.96 7.81 -3.27
N TRP A 276 16.79 6.55 -3.71
CA TRP A 276 16.20 5.49 -2.90
C TRP A 276 16.93 5.27 -1.57
N GLY A 277 18.26 5.17 -1.60
CA GLY A 277 19.06 4.99 -0.39
C GLY A 277 18.84 6.09 0.66
N PRO A 278 19.01 7.38 0.31
CA PRO A 278 18.64 8.48 1.21
C PRO A 278 17.17 8.43 1.66
N LEU A 279 16.24 8.16 0.73
CA LEU A 279 14.82 8.20 1.00
C LEU A 279 14.37 7.12 2.00
N ILE A 280 14.73 5.85 1.80
CA ILE A 280 14.31 4.74 2.67
C ILE A 280 14.87 4.85 4.10
N ARG A 281 16.01 5.54 4.28
CA ARG A 281 16.61 5.81 5.61
C ARG A 281 16.05 7.07 6.28
N SER A 282 15.22 7.85 5.58
CA SER A 282 14.65 9.07 6.11
C SER A 282 13.31 8.84 6.81
N PRO A 283 12.93 9.72 7.76
CA PRO A 283 11.60 9.72 8.36
C PRO A 283 10.45 9.85 7.34
N VAL A 284 10.71 10.40 6.15
CA VAL A 284 9.72 10.57 5.08
C VAL A 284 9.06 9.25 4.71
N LEU A 285 9.86 8.18 4.61
CA LEU A 285 9.35 6.83 4.35
C LEU A 285 9.23 5.98 5.60
N SER A 286 10.18 6.03 6.54
CA SER A 286 10.12 5.18 7.73
C SER A 286 8.86 5.46 8.56
N ASN A 287 8.41 6.71 8.58
CA ASN A 287 7.20 7.14 9.30
C ASN A 287 6.05 7.49 8.33
N TRP A 288 6.01 6.86 7.14
CA TRP A 288 4.90 6.99 6.20
C TRP A 288 3.60 6.43 6.80
N LYS A 289 2.51 7.20 6.71
CA LYS A 289 1.16 6.76 7.09
C LYS A 289 0.12 7.36 6.15
N TRP A 290 -0.96 6.62 5.89
CA TRP A 290 -2.17 7.14 5.26
C TRP A 290 -3.03 7.88 6.30
N SER A 291 -3.89 8.79 5.85
CA SER A 291 -4.77 9.53 6.76
C SER A 291 -5.88 8.63 7.35
N PRO A 292 -6.45 8.99 8.52
CA PRO A 292 -7.65 8.33 9.04
C PRO A 292 -8.83 8.36 8.06
N LEU A 293 -8.97 9.41 7.24
CA LEU A 293 -9.99 9.48 6.18
C LEU A 293 -9.80 8.36 5.13
N ILE A 294 -8.57 8.10 4.69
CA ILE A 294 -8.26 7.01 3.74
C ILE A 294 -8.44 5.64 4.40
N SER A 295 -8.02 5.48 5.66
CA SER A 295 -8.23 4.23 6.41
C SER A 295 -9.72 3.92 6.60
N ARG A 296 -10.54 4.92 6.94
CA ARG A 296 -12.00 4.78 7.02
C ARG A 296 -12.61 4.36 5.69
N ALA A 297 -12.25 5.05 4.59
CA ALA A 297 -12.75 4.74 3.26
C ALA A 297 -12.36 3.32 2.82
N PHE A 298 -11.15 2.86 3.20
CA PHE A 298 -10.72 1.48 2.98
C PHE A 298 -11.58 0.47 3.75
N LEU A 299 -11.80 0.69 5.05
CA LEU A 299 -12.60 -0.22 5.89
C LEU A 299 -14.05 -0.33 5.41
N LYS A 300 -14.67 0.79 5.01
CA LYS A 300 -16.01 0.85 4.42
C LYS A 300 -16.15 -0.02 3.17
N ASN A 301 -15.03 -0.25 2.46
CA ASN A 301 -14.96 -1.00 1.22
C ASN A 301 -14.26 -2.35 1.36
N LEU A 302 -14.03 -2.84 2.58
CA LEU A 302 -13.25 -4.06 2.84
C LEU A 302 -13.81 -5.30 2.12
N HIS A 303 -15.12 -5.36 1.92
CA HIS A 303 -15.83 -6.43 1.20
C HIS A 303 -15.38 -6.60 -0.27
N LEU A 304 -14.84 -5.55 -0.89
CA LEU A 304 -14.27 -5.62 -2.25
C LEU A 304 -12.91 -6.32 -2.27
N PHE A 305 -12.21 -6.38 -1.13
CA PHE A 305 -10.81 -6.81 -1.04
C PHE A 305 -10.61 -8.09 -0.23
N MET A 306 -11.53 -8.40 0.67
CA MET A 306 -11.47 -9.55 1.58
C MET A 306 -12.83 -10.26 1.60
N ASP A 307 -12.82 -11.52 2.00
CA ASP A 307 -14.05 -12.27 2.30
C ASP A 307 -14.53 -11.95 3.72
N SER A 308 -15.82 -12.14 4.00
CA SER A 308 -16.44 -11.89 5.32
C SER A 308 -15.87 -12.78 6.43
N ASP A 309 -15.26 -13.89 6.05
CA ASP A 309 -14.47 -14.74 6.95
C ASP A 309 -13.08 -14.12 7.02
N GLY A 310 -12.83 -13.31 8.06
CA GLY A 310 -11.65 -12.46 8.21
C GLY A 310 -10.25 -13.13 8.03
N PRO A 311 -9.15 -12.41 8.30
CA PRO A 311 -7.79 -12.83 7.96
C PRO A 311 -7.34 -14.19 8.54
N ASP A 312 -8.10 -14.78 9.46
CA ASP A 312 -7.82 -16.06 10.10
C ASP A 312 -8.37 -17.30 9.36
N SER A 313 -9.19 -17.16 8.32
CA SER A 313 -9.64 -18.32 7.53
C SER A 313 -8.56 -18.84 6.56
N HIS A 314 -7.61 -17.98 6.18
CA HIS A 314 -6.54 -18.28 5.21
C HIS A 314 -5.19 -17.63 5.57
N SER A 315 -4.84 -17.57 6.86
CA SER A 315 -3.46 -17.28 7.24
C SER A 315 -2.53 -18.39 6.72
N PRO A 316 -1.49 -18.07 5.92
CA PRO A 316 -0.52 -19.04 5.43
C PRO A 316 0.49 -19.45 6.51
N SER A 317 0.10 -19.49 7.79
CA SER A 317 0.93 -20.00 8.89
C SER A 317 0.97 -21.52 8.97
N SER A 318 0.56 -22.24 7.91
CA SER A 318 1.00 -23.62 7.74
C SER A 318 1.02 -24.01 6.27
N PHE A 319 2.12 -23.69 5.60
CA PHE A 319 2.60 -24.49 4.46
C PHE A 319 2.55 -26.02 4.76
N LEU A 320 2.67 -26.38 6.05
CA LEU A 320 2.47 -27.73 6.60
C LEU A 320 1.02 -28.29 6.55
N SER A 321 -0.05 -27.50 6.43
CA SER A 321 -1.43 -28.01 6.34
C SER A 321 -1.80 -28.41 4.91
N VAL A 322 -1.35 -27.64 3.91
CA VAL A 322 -1.53 -27.93 2.48
C VAL A 322 -0.83 -29.25 2.12
N MET A 323 0.37 -29.50 2.66
CA MET A 323 1.09 -30.77 2.48
C MET A 323 0.42 -31.97 3.19
N LYS A 324 -0.38 -31.75 4.24
CA LYS A 324 -1.17 -32.82 4.90
C LYS A 324 -2.37 -33.28 4.07
N GLY A 325 -2.87 -32.44 3.15
CA GLY A 325 -4.00 -32.75 2.28
C GLY A 325 -3.66 -33.62 1.06
N MET A 326 -2.37 -33.77 0.71
CA MET A 326 -1.91 -34.49 -0.49
C MET A 326 -1.59 -35.98 -0.28
N LEU A 327 -1.95 -36.56 0.86
CA LEU A 327 -1.84 -38.02 1.08
C LEU A 327 -3.15 -38.73 0.69
N PRO A 328 -3.12 -39.81 -0.11
CA PRO A 328 -4.33 -40.50 -0.54
C PRO A 328 -5.03 -41.14 0.67
N ARG A 329 -6.25 -40.68 0.97
CA ARG A 329 -7.16 -41.37 1.89
C ARG A 329 -7.64 -42.65 1.23
N SER A 330 -7.03 -43.77 1.60
CA SER A 330 -7.63 -45.08 1.45
C SER A 330 -7.58 -45.81 2.78
N ILE A 331 -8.75 -46.04 3.35
CA ILE A 331 -9.29 -47.31 3.85
C ILE A 331 -10.41 -46.96 4.84
N SER A 332 -11.61 -47.39 4.47
CA SER A 332 -12.81 -47.44 5.32
C SER A 332 -12.67 -48.58 6.32
N LEU A 333 -13.02 -48.35 7.59
CA LEU A 333 -13.36 -49.43 8.52
C LEU A 333 -14.40 -48.94 9.54
N THR A 334 -15.64 -49.37 9.26
CA THR A 334 -16.73 -49.83 10.13
C THR A 334 -16.96 -49.17 11.50
N THR A 335 -18.16 -48.62 11.59
CA THR A 335 -19.05 -48.45 12.75
C THR A 335 -18.89 -49.46 13.88
N ALA A 336 -18.79 -48.93 15.11
CA ALA A 336 -19.29 -49.59 16.32
C ALA A 336 -19.93 -48.53 17.23
N THR A 337 -21.25 -48.63 17.37
CA THR A 337 -22.08 -48.02 18.41
C THR A 337 -21.86 -48.75 19.74
N LEU A 338 -21.73 -48.04 20.86
CA LEU A 338 -22.49 -48.34 22.10
C LEU A 338 -22.28 -47.28 23.21
N SER A 339 -23.42 -46.79 23.71
CA SER A 339 -23.83 -46.57 25.11
C SER A 339 -23.08 -45.63 26.06
N SER A 340 -23.92 -44.80 26.68
CA SER A 340 -23.77 -43.93 27.86
C SER A 340 -23.08 -44.55 29.07
N ALA A 341 -22.33 -43.71 29.80
CA ALA A 341 -22.32 -43.70 31.26
C ALA A 341 -21.99 -42.30 31.79
N SER A 342 -22.86 -41.82 32.68
CA SER A 342 -22.76 -40.60 33.46
C SER A 342 -21.66 -40.67 34.53
N GLY A 343 -20.90 -39.59 34.70
CA GLY A 343 -20.03 -39.39 35.86
C GLY A 343 -19.48 -37.96 35.87
N LYS A 344 -19.97 -37.14 36.80
CA LYS A 344 -19.49 -35.79 37.10
C LYS A 344 -18.12 -35.85 37.78
N GLU A 345 -17.19 -34.97 37.40
CA GLU A 345 -16.34 -34.21 38.34
C GLU A 345 -15.62 -33.06 37.61
N GLU A 346 -15.41 -31.98 38.36
CA GLU A 346 -15.06 -30.62 37.94
C GLU A 346 -13.58 -30.42 37.56
N GLY A 347 -13.30 -29.46 36.67
CA GLY A 347 -11.95 -28.98 36.38
C GLY A 347 -11.91 -27.84 35.36
N ASN A 348 -11.75 -26.62 35.85
CA ASN A 348 -11.74 -25.33 35.14
C ASN A 348 -10.73 -25.20 33.97
N LEU A 349 -11.20 -24.71 32.82
CA LEU A 349 -10.49 -23.84 31.87
C LEU A 349 -11.49 -23.27 30.84
N PRO A 350 -11.73 -21.95 30.75
CA PRO A 350 -12.63 -21.42 29.73
C PRO A 350 -11.90 -21.34 28.38
N SER A 351 -12.19 -22.31 27.51
CA SER A 351 -12.10 -22.13 26.07
C SER A 351 -13.27 -21.25 25.62
N THR A 352 -13.10 -19.94 25.57
CA THR A 352 -14.07 -19.08 24.88
C THR A 352 -13.86 -19.19 23.37
N PHE A 353 -14.61 -20.11 22.79
CA PHE A 353 -15.16 -19.97 21.44
C PHE A 353 -15.77 -18.56 21.31
N ILE A 354 -15.17 -17.69 20.50
CA ILE A 354 -15.88 -16.57 19.89
C ILE A 354 -16.25 -17.04 18.48
N GLY A 355 -17.32 -17.83 18.42
CA GLY A 355 -17.82 -18.39 17.18
C GLY A 355 -18.67 -17.37 16.43
N VAL A 356 -18.26 -17.06 15.19
CA VAL A 356 -19.08 -16.83 13.98
C VAL A 356 -20.12 -15.69 13.96
N GLU A 357 -20.72 -15.29 15.08
CA GLU A 357 -21.64 -14.14 15.12
C GLU A 357 -20.92 -12.78 15.27
N SER A 358 -19.71 -12.78 15.82
CA SER A 358 -18.95 -11.53 16.06
C SER A 358 -18.36 -10.93 14.77
N SER A 359 -17.97 -11.76 13.78
CA SER A 359 -17.38 -11.28 12.52
C SER A 359 -18.40 -10.66 11.57
N THR A 360 -19.63 -11.17 11.55
CA THR A 360 -20.73 -10.61 10.76
C THR A 360 -21.24 -9.30 11.35
N LEU A 361 -21.35 -9.21 12.68
CA LEU A 361 -21.65 -7.95 13.38
C LEU A 361 -20.56 -6.89 13.18
N LEU A 362 -19.27 -7.26 13.28
CA LEU A 362 -18.16 -6.33 13.02
C LEU A 362 -18.18 -5.82 11.57
N ALA A 363 -18.49 -6.67 10.58
CA ALA A 363 -18.59 -6.28 9.17
C ALA A 363 -19.84 -5.43 8.85
N GLU A 364 -20.93 -5.56 9.61
CA GLU A 364 -22.13 -4.71 9.51
C GLU A 364 -21.91 -3.35 10.21
N GLU A 365 -21.21 -3.35 11.34
CA GLU A 365 -20.89 -2.15 12.14
C GLU A 365 -19.76 -1.32 11.48
N LEU A 366 -18.81 -1.97 10.79
CA LEU A 366 -17.79 -1.33 9.94
C LEU A 366 -18.33 -0.86 8.57
N ARG A 367 -19.55 -1.24 8.17
CA ARG A 367 -20.20 -0.72 6.94
C ARG A 367 -20.72 0.72 7.13
N HIS A 368 -20.92 1.13 8.38
CA HIS A 368 -21.28 2.49 8.76
C HIS A 368 -20.38 2.98 9.90
N PRO A 369 -19.07 3.20 9.67
CA PRO A 369 -18.24 3.79 10.69
C PRO A 369 -18.71 5.23 10.83
N ASN A 370 -19.65 5.54 11.71
CA ASN A 370 -19.92 6.94 12.06
C ASN A 370 -18.74 7.54 12.83
N THR A 371 -17.80 6.71 13.26
CA THR A 371 -16.60 7.11 13.99
C THR A 371 -15.42 7.28 13.03
N THR A 372 -14.71 8.40 13.19
CA THR A 372 -13.31 8.55 12.75
C THR A 372 -12.33 8.00 13.77
N ASP A 373 -12.87 7.50 14.88
CA ASP A 373 -12.11 6.81 15.90
C ASP A 373 -11.81 5.40 15.41
N LEU A 374 -10.54 5.20 15.08
CA LEU A 374 -9.99 3.93 14.61
C LEU A 374 -9.39 3.12 15.77
N SER A 375 -9.58 3.55 17.03
CA SER A 375 -9.06 2.86 18.22
C SER A 375 -9.55 1.41 18.32
N ASP A 376 -10.79 1.19 17.93
CA ASP A 376 -11.50 -0.08 18.12
C ASP A 376 -11.37 -1.02 16.91
N VAL A 377 -10.73 -0.55 15.84
CA VAL A 377 -10.47 -1.36 14.64
C VAL A 377 -9.25 -2.26 14.90
N PRO A 378 -9.33 -3.56 14.57
CA PRO A 378 -8.18 -4.45 14.62
C PRO A 378 -6.96 -3.84 13.91
N LYS A 379 -5.82 -3.81 14.61
CA LYS A 379 -4.61 -3.13 14.13
C LYS A 379 -4.10 -3.75 12.83
N GLU A 380 -4.34 -5.04 12.62
CA GLU A 380 -3.98 -5.81 11.44
C GLU A 380 -4.68 -5.27 10.18
N LEU A 381 -5.93 -4.79 10.30
CA LEU A 381 -6.67 -4.21 9.17
C LEU A 381 -6.11 -2.85 8.75
N LEU A 382 -5.59 -2.09 9.73
CA LEU A 382 -4.97 -0.78 9.53
C LEU A 382 -3.49 -0.88 9.16
N ASP A 383 -2.84 -2.01 9.45
CA ASP A 383 -1.44 -2.22 9.14
C ASP A 383 -1.25 -2.36 7.62
N SER A 384 -0.58 -1.36 7.04
CA SER A 384 -0.21 -1.34 5.63
C SER A 384 0.78 -2.44 5.22
N SER A 385 1.40 -3.15 6.18
CA SER A 385 2.24 -4.31 5.92
C SER A 385 1.44 -5.58 5.61
N VAL A 386 0.18 -5.63 6.05
CA VAL A 386 -0.73 -6.75 5.79
C VAL A 386 -1.21 -6.68 4.34
N ARG A 387 -0.92 -7.76 3.61
CA ARG A 387 -1.27 -7.93 2.19
C ARG A 387 -2.74 -8.28 2.01
N LEU A 388 -3.33 -7.77 0.95
CA LEU A 388 -4.69 -8.07 0.53
C LEU A 388 -4.67 -9.25 -0.46
N PRO A 389 -5.56 -10.24 -0.34
CA PRO A 389 -5.64 -11.42 -1.20
C PRO A 389 -6.25 -11.10 -2.59
N ILE A 390 -5.75 -10.05 -3.23
CA ILE A 390 -6.27 -9.51 -4.49
C ILE A 390 -5.17 -9.32 -5.53
N LEU A 391 -5.58 -9.40 -6.80
CA LEU A 391 -4.86 -8.85 -7.93
C LEU A 391 -5.36 -7.42 -8.17
N ALA A 392 -4.51 -6.41 -7.97
CA ALA A 392 -4.86 -5.02 -8.24
C ALA A 392 -4.32 -4.55 -9.60
N LEU A 393 -5.17 -3.92 -10.41
CA LEU A 393 -4.85 -3.44 -11.76
C LEU A 393 -4.95 -1.92 -11.82
N HIS A 394 -3.85 -1.23 -12.12
CA HIS A 394 -3.87 0.20 -12.41
C HIS A 394 -3.87 0.46 -13.92
N ILE A 395 -5.05 0.79 -14.45
CA ILE A 395 -5.25 1.01 -15.89
C ILE A 395 -5.54 2.49 -16.15
N ARG A 396 -4.64 3.13 -16.89
CA ARG A 396 -4.81 4.53 -17.31
C ARG A 396 -5.58 4.58 -18.63
N ARG A 397 -6.65 5.37 -18.65
CA ARG A 397 -7.49 5.71 -19.81
C ARG A 397 -7.63 7.23 -19.87
N GLY A 398 -8.71 7.75 -20.46
CA GLY A 398 -9.01 9.19 -20.46
C GLY A 398 -7.92 10.02 -21.14
N ASP A 399 -7.27 10.89 -20.36
CA ASP A 399 -6.16 11.76 -20.78
C ASP A 399 -4.94 11.00 -21.32
N PHE A 400 -4.83 9.71 -21.04
CA PHE A 400 -3.72 8.90 -21.54
C PHE A 400 -3.79 8.59 -23.04
N LYS A 401 -4.95 8.78 -23.69
CA LYS A 401 -5.08 8.61 -25.14
C LYS A 401 -4.05 9.42 -25.90
N ASP A 402 -3.92 10.71 -25.58
CA ASP A 402 -2.94 11.59 -26.20
C ASP A 402 -1.56 11.47 -25.55
N HIS A 403 -1.53 11.20 -24.23
CA HIS A 403 -0.28 11.08 -23.47
C HIS A 403 0.65 9.98 -24.03
N CYS A 404 0.12 8.84 -24.46
CA CYS A 404 0.94 7.75 -24.99
C CYS A 404 1.71 8.14 -26.25
N ALA A 405 1.11 8.96 -27.12
CA ALA A 405 1.80 9.51 -28.29
C ALA A 405 2.96 10.44 -27.89
N HIS A 406 2.75 11.27 -26.85
CA HIS A 406 3.83 12.12 -26.32
C HIS A 406 4.98 11.29 -25.73
N LEU A 407 4.68 10.22 -24.99
CA LEU A 407 5.70 9.32 -24.45
C LEU A 407 6.56 8.70 -25.55
N ALA A 408 5.93 8.28 -26.65
CA ALA A 408 6.62 7.80 -27.84
C ALA A 408 7.51 8.89 -28.47
N ASN A 409 6.97 10.09 -28.68
CA ASN A 409 7.73 11.21 -29.26
C ASN A 409 8.97 11.59 -28.42
N TYR A 410 8.86 11.54 -27.10
CA TYR A 410 9.97 11.84 -26.20
C TYR A 410 10.90 10.66 -25.94
N SER A 411 10.61 9.48 -26.51
CA SER A 411 11.34 8.24 -26.22
C SER A 411 11.46 7.97 -24.72
N SER A 412 10.34 8.12 -24.01
CA SER A 412 10.27 8.07 -22.55
C SER A 412 10.54 6.68 -21.99
N THR A 413 11.25 6.59 -20.87
CA THR A 413 11.36 5.36 -20.08
C THR A 413 10.17 5.20 -19.13
N TYR A 414 10.06 4.05 -18.46
CA TYR A 414 9.19 3.92 -17.29
C TYR A 414 9.54 4.96 -16.19
N SER A 415 8.49 5.43 -15.52
CA SER A 415 8.53 6.57 -14.61
C SER A 415 9.20 6.20 -13.28
N GLY A 416 10.38 6.79 -13.02
CA GLY A 416 11.03 6.78 -11.70
C GLY A 416 11.17 5.38 -11.12
N PHE A 417 10.43 5.10 -10.04
CA PHE A 417 10.43 3.81 -9.35
C PHE A 417 9.98 2.62 -10.21
N ASN A 418 9.18 2.84 -11.26
CA ASN A 418 8.74 1.77 -12.16
C ASN A 418 9.89 1.20 -13.01
N SER A 419 11.02 1.90 -13.10
CA SER A 419 12.21 1.44 -13.82
C SER A 419 13.29 0.85 -12.90
N PHE A 420 13.00 0.64 -11.60
CA PHE A 420 13.96 0.03 -10.68
C PHE A 420 14.30 -1.40 -11.11
N PRO A 421 15.58 -1.80 -11.11
CA PRO A 421 15.98 -3.14 -11.54
C PRO A 421 15.20 -4.27 -10.84
N ASP A 422 15.01 -4.17 -9.52
CA ASP A 422 14.37 -5.19 -8.69
C ASP A 422 12.90 -5.48 -9.05
N VAL A 423 12.20 -4.52 -9.68
CA VAL A 423 10.80 -4.67 -10.13
C VAL A 423 10.68 -4.73 -11.65
N ALA A 424 11.69 -4.24 -12.38
CA ALA A 424 11.73 -4.29 -13.83
C ALA A 424 12.31 -5.62 -14.37
N GLU A 425 12.76 -6.54 -13.51
CA GLU A 425 13.38 -7.81 -13.95
C GLU A 425 12.51 -8.61 -14.94
N LEU A 426 11.20 -8.70 -14.68
CA LEU A 426 10.28 -9.45 -15.54
C LEU A 426 9.64 -8.60 -16.64
N ASP A 427 9.53 -7.29 -16.40
CA ASP A 427 8.65 -6.40 -17.17
C ASP A 427 9.37 -5.09 -17.57
N ALA A 428 10.68 -5.14 -17.80
CA ALA A 428 11.47 -3.99 -18.21
C ALA A 428 10.96 -3.43 -19.55
N PHE A 429 10.81 -2.10 -19.60
CA PHE A 429 10.55 -1.40 -20.85
C PHE A 429 11.85 -0.93 -21.50
N TYR A 430 12.15 -1.49 -22.67
CA TYR A 430 13.28 -1.09 -23.49
C TYR A 430 12.81 -0.09 -24.55
N VAL A 431 13.39 1.11 -24.52
CA VAL A 431 13.00 2.20 -25.43
C VAL A 431 13.26 1.79 -26.89
N PRO A 432 12.25 1.85 -27.77
CA PRO A 432 12.43 1.56 -29.20
C PRO A 432 13.08 2.73 -29.98
N TYR A 433 13.96 2.40 -30.93
CA TYR A 433 14.69 3.32 -31.80
C TYR A 433 14.48 2.98 -33.28
N VAL A 434 14.20 4.00 -34.10
CA VAL A 434 13.96 3.84 -35.54
C VAL A 434 15.26 3.87 -36.34
N VAL A 435 15.51 2.85 -37.18
CA VAL A 435 16.78 2.62 -37.93
C VAL A 435 17.19 3.79 -38.83
N ASN A 436 16.24 4.58 -39.35
CA ASN A 436 16.48 5.62 -40.37
C ASN A 436 15.89 6.99 -40.00
N SER A 437 15.86 7.36 -38.72
CA SER A 437 15.31 8.66 -38.32
C SER A 437 16.23 9.80 -38.79
N THR A 438 15.83 10.49 -39.86
CA THR A 438 16.45 11.73 -40.39
C THR A 438 16.46 12.89 -39.39
N HIS A 439 15.80 12.72 -38.23
CA HIS A 439 15.76 13.68 -37.12
C HIS A 439 16.81 13.45 -36.01
N GLN A 440 17.69 12.44 -36.13
CA GLN A 440 18.81 12.24 -35.18
C GLN A 440 20.02 13.16 -35.47
N THR A 441 19.82 14.40 -35.92
CA THR A 441 20.94 15.25 -36.34
C THR A 441 21.71 15.94 -35.22
N ASN A 442 21.38 15.80 -33.92
CA ASN A 442 22.15 16.49 -32.86
C ASN A 442 22.32 15.74 -31.52
N ALA A 443 22.04 14.45 -31.44
CA ALA A 443 22.34 13.66 -30.23
C ALA A 443 23.41 12.61 -30.55
N SER A 444 24.63 12.86 -30.09
CA SER A 444 25.69 11.86 -29.98
C SER A 444 25.26 10.81 -28.93
N SER A 445 24.36 9.91 -29.31
CA SER A 445 23.90 8.81 -28.47
C SER A 445 24.09 7.51 -29.22
N THR A 446 25.15 6.78 -28.87
CA THR A 446 25.30 5.37 -29.17
C THR A 446 24.03 4.64 -28.73
N ILE A 447 23.43 3.88 -29.66
CA ILE A 447 22.27 3.03 -29.39
C ILE A 447 22.62 2.14 -28.18
N PRO A 448 21.80 2.14 -27.11
CA PRO A 448 22.02 1.24 -25.98
C PRO A 448 22.05 -0.23 -26.42
N PRO A 449 22.87 -1.10 -25.82
CA PRO A 449 22.98 -2.50 -26.24
C PRO A 449 21.67 -3.30 -26.12
N ASN A 450 20.73 -2.85 -25.27
CA ASN A 450 19.41 -3.47 -25.08
C ASN A 450 18.28 -2.68 -25.75
N ALA A 451 18.60 -1.76 -26.66
CA ALA A 451 17.61 -1.00 -27.39
C ALA A 451 16.81 -1.91 -28.33
N VAL A 452 15.49 -1.72 -28.37
CA VAL A 452 14.65 -2.35 -29.40
C VAL A 452 14.78 -1.52 -30.66
N ILE A 453 15.18 -2.16 -31.76
CA ILE A 453 15.30 -1.50 -33.06
C ILE A 453 14.02 -1.77 -33.84
N VAL A 454 13.41 -0.72 -34.38
CA VAL A 454 12.14 -0.77 -35.12
C VAL A 454 12.29 -0.11 -36.48
N ASP A 455 11.47 -0.55 -37.44
CA ASP A 455 11.58 -0.12 -38.83
C ASP A 455 10.85 1.20 -39.10
N SER A 456 9.91 1.58 -38.24
CA SER A 456 9.08 2.78 -38.43
C SER A 456 8.67 3.47 -37.13
N GLU A 457 8.31 4.75 -37.22
CA GLU A 457 7.67 5.48 -36.11
C GLU A 457 6.32 4.86 -35.73
N GLN A 458 5.59 4.26 -36.68
CA GLN A 458 4.32 3.59 -36.41
C GLN A 458 4.53 2.39 -35.46
N GLU A 459 5.53 1.56 -35.72
CA GLU A 459 5.89 0.42 -34.87
C GLU A 459 6.33 0.88 -33.47
N LYS A 460 7.11 1.97 -33.40
CA LYS A 460 7.45 2.62 -32.13
C LYS A 460 6.19 2.99 -31.35
N TYR A 461 5.23 3.66 -31.98
CA TYR A 461 3.98 4.04 -31.33
C TYR A 461 3.23 2.81 -30.83
N GLU A 462 3.09 1.77 -31.64
CA GLU A 462 2.40 0.53 -31.25
C GLU A 462 3.01 -0.12 -30.00
N ILE A 463 4.34 -0.14 -29.89
CA ILE A 463 5.03 -0.60 -28.68
C ILE A 463 4.62 0.25 -27.47
N TYR A 464 4.70 1.58 -27.56
CA TYR A 464 4.29 2.45 -26.44
C TYR A 464 2.82 2.25 -26.06
N TYR A 465 1.91 2.11 -27.03
CA TYR A 465 0.48 1.94 -26.76
C TYR A 465 0.16 0.62 -26.04
N ARG A 466 0.88 -0.47 -26.31
CA ARG A 466 0.72 -1.75 -25.58
C ARG A 466 1.01 -1.61 -24.09
N HIS A 467 2.04 -0.84 -23.72
CA HIS A 467 2.42 -0.62 -22.32
C HIS A 467 1.67 0.55 -21.64
N CYS A 468 1.23 1.53 -22.44
CA CYS A 468 0.65 2.78 -21.93
C CYS A 468 -0.88 2.78 -21.91
N LEU A 469 -1.53 2.16 -22.90
CA LEU A 469 -2.98 2.18 -23.08
C LEU A 469 -3.47 0.82 -23.62
N PRO A 470 -3.24 -0.29 -22.88
CA PRO A 470 -3.58 -1.62 -23.38
C PRO A 470 -5.08 -1.74 -23.67
N ASP A 471 -5.40 -2.51 -24.71
CA ASP A 471 -6.77 -2.90 -25.02
C ASP A 471 -7.27 -4.03 -24.09
N ILE A 472 -8.55 -4.37 -24.19
CA ILE A 472 -9.18 -5.36 -23.30
C ILE A 472 -8.54 -6.75 -23.45
N GLN A 473 -8.16 -7.15 -24.67
CA GLN A 473 -7.55 -8.46 -24.92
C GLN A 473 -6.14 -8.52 -24.34
N GLN A 474 -5.37 -7.43 -24.50
CA GLN A 474 -4.05 -7.28 -23.90
C GLN A 474 -4.13 -7.31 -22.37
N ILE A 475 -5.12 -6.65 -21.77
CA ILE A 475 -5.35 -6.69 -20.31
C ILE A 475 -5.63 -8.13 -19.85
N VAL A 476 -6.55 -8.83 -20.50
CA VAL A 476 -6.91 -10.22 -20.14
C VAL A 476 -5.73 -11.15 -20.27
N GLN A 477 -5.00 -11.08 -21.39
CA GLN A 477 -3.79 -11.87 -21.62
C GLN A 477 -2.76 -11.60 -20.52
N ARG A 478 -2.51 -10.32 -20.23
CA ARG A 478 -1.51 -9.91 -19.25
C ARG A 478 -1.86 -10.39 -17.84
N VAL A 479 -3.14 -10.35 -17.46
CA VAL A 479 -3.61 -10.91 -16.19
C VAL A 479 -3.32 -12.42 -16.13
N ARG A 480 -3.59 -13.15 -17.22
CA ARG A 480 -3.31 -14.59 -17.29
C ARG A 480 -1.83 -14.89 -17.10
N ASP A 481 -0.97 -14.17 -17.83
CA ASP A 481 0.49 -14.35 -17.77
C ASP A 481 1.04 -14.09 -16.36
N VAL A 482 0.59 -13.01 -15.72
CA VAL A 482 1.01 -12.64 -14.37
C VAL A 482 0.54 -13.67 -13.33
N VAL A 483 -0.69 -14.17 -13.45
CA VAL A 483 -1.21 -15.22 -12.56
C VAL A 483 -0.42 -16.53 -12.76
N HIS A 484 -0.06 -16.86 -14.00
CA HIS A 484 0.80 -18.00 -14.30
C HIS A 484 2.18 -17.85 -13.67
N ASP A 485 2.86 -16.72 -13.85
CA ASP A 485 4.18 -16.48 -13.26
C ASP A 485 4.15 -16.59 -11.74
N PHE A 486 3.08 -16.09 -11.11
CA PHE A 486 2.88 -16.20 -9.68
C PHE A 486 2.65 -17.65 -9.23
N GLU A 487 1.81 -18.41 -9.92
CA GLU A 487 1.63 -19.85 -9.68
C GLU A 487 2.97 -20.60 -9.73
N MET A 488 3.78 -20.31 -10.74
CA MET A 488 5.08 -20.95 -10.92
C MET A 488 6.07 -20.54 -9.83
N ASP A 489 6.03 -19.30 -9.36
CA ASP A 489 6.84 -18.85 -8.23
C ASP A 489 6.45 -19.54 -6.92
N LEU A 490 5.15 -19.68 -6.64
CA LEU A 490 4.65 -20.40 -5.47
C LEU A 490 5.12 -21.86 -5.49
N ARG A 491 5.03 -22.54 -6.64
CA ARG A 491 5.52 -23.92 -6.81
C ARG A 491 7.02 -24.01 -6.57
N ARG A 492 7.82 -23.10 -7.13
CA ARG A 492 9.27 -23.06 -6.93
C ARG A 492 9.65 -22.86 -5.46
N ARG A 493 8.98 -21.95 -4.75
CA ARG A 493 9.20 -21.73 -3.30
C ARG A 493 8.81 -22.96 -2.49
N ALA A 494 7.69 -23.59 -2.84
CA ALA A 494 7.20 -24.79 -2.19
C ALA A 494 8.17 -25.98 -2.32
N GLU A 495 8.71 -26.19 -3.53
CA GLU A 495 9.71 -27.22 -3.80
C GLU A 495 11.02 -26.97 -3.05
N LYS A 496 11.47 -25.71 -3.01
CA LYS A 496 12.67 -25.32 -2.27
C LYS A 496 12.50 -25.56 -0.77
N GLU A 497 11.37 -25.17 -0.19
CA GLU A 497 11.08 -25.42 1.22
C GLU A 497 11.03 -26.93 1.52
N ALA A 498 10.41 -27.73 0.65
CA ALA A 498 10.40 -29.18 0.79
C ALA A 498 11.80 -29.82 0.68
N ALA A 499 12.68 -29.27 -0.16
CA ALA A 499 14.06 -29.73 -0.32
C ALA A 499 14.95 -29.35 0.87
N ASP A 500 14.70 -28.18 1.48
CA ASP A 500 15.44 -27.67 2.65
C ASP A 500 14.99 -28.32 3.98
N GLN A 501 13.92 -29.14 3.96
CA GLN A 501 13.44 -29.89 5.14
C GLN A 501 14.48 -30.93 5.61
N PRO A 502 14.86 -30.95 6.90
CA PRO A 502 15.82 -31.91 7.42
C PRO A 502 15.37 -33.37 7.25
N TRP A 503 16.30 -34.29 6.96
CA TRP A 503 16.03 -35.72 6.75
C TRP A 503 15.28 -36.40 7.92
N TRP A 504 15.40 -35.89 9.15
CA TRP A 504 14.72 -36.44 10.33
C TRP A 504 13.23 -36.06 10.42
N ALA A 505 12.77 -35.01 9.72
CA ALA A 505 11.36 -34.63 9.66
C ALA A 505 10.48 -35.72 9.00
N TRP A 506 11.09 -36.57 8.16
CA TRP A 506 10.43 -37.69 7.48
C TRP A 506 10.51 -39.03 8.26
N GLY A 507 11.34 -39.11 9.30
CA GLY A 507 11.63 -40.35 10.04
C GLY A 507 10.60 -40.73 11.13
N SER A 508 9.74 -39.81 11.54
CA SER A 508 8.86 -40.01 12.71
C SER A 508 7.50 -40.66 12.40
N ARG A 509 7.28 -41.17 11.18
CA ARG A 509 6.01 -41.81 10.76
C ARG A 509 6.12 -43.31 10.41
N ARG A 510 7.20 -43.98 10.85
CA ARG A 510 7.37 -45.44 10.76
C ARG A 510 7.95 -46.01 12.06
N GLN A 511 7.22 -45.91 13.16
CA GLN A 511 7.36 -46.87 14.26
C GLN A 511 5.95 -47.32 14.68
N GLY A 512 5.48 -48.35 13.99
CA GLY A 512 4.28 -49.09 14.33
C GLY A 512 4.50 -50.54 13.91
N SER A 513 4.65 -51.40 14.92
CA SER A 513 4.77 -52.86 14.86
C SER A 513 5.91 -53.47 14.02
N GLN A 514 6.94 -53.98 14.70
CA GLN A 514 7.29 -55.39 14.50
C GLN A 514 7.89 -55.96 15.78
N HIS A 515 7.26 -57.04 16.24
CA HIS A 515 7.60 -57.82 17.40
C HIS A 515 8.97 -58.50 17.29
N SER A 516 9.56 -58.72 18.46
CA SER A 516 10.75 -59.49 18.78
C SER A 516 10.86 -60.84 18.07
N VAL A 517 12.04 -61.16 17.52
CA VAL A 517 12.69 -62.47 17.72
C VAL A 517 14.20 -62.26 17.90
N ARG A 518 14.69 -62.85 18.98
CA ARG A 518 16.06 -62.88 19.48
C ARG A 518 16.85 -63.99 18.78
N MET A 519 18.06 -63.74 18.30
CA MET A 519 19.10 -64.75 18.16
C MET A 519 20.49 -64.13 18.40
N ARG A 520 21.24 -64.79 19.30
CA ARG A 520 22.63 -64.54 19.68
C ARG A 520 23.57 -65.06 18.60
N SER A 521 24.69 -64.37 18.39
CA SER A 521 26.02 -65.01 18.44
C SER A 521 27.14 -63.98 18.57
N SER A 522 28.03 -64.28 19.50
CA SER A 522 29.27 -63.66 19.95
C SER A 522 30.37 -63.57 18.87
N SER A 523 31.24 -62.56 18.97
CA SER A 523 32.64 -62.75 19.42
C SER A 523 33.43 -61.42 19.46
N THR A 524 34.08 -61.16 20.61
CA THR A 524 35.48 -60.66 20.83
C THR A 524 36.06 -59.58 19.90
N SER A 525 36.82 -58.58 20.32
CA SER A 525 37.48 -58.20 21.60
C SER A 525 38.38 -57.00 21.31
N GLY A 526 38.55 -56.09 22.30
CA GLY A 526 39.71 -55.20 22.46
C GLY A 526 39.76 -53.99 21.52
N ASP A 527 40.27 -52.82 21.90
CA ASP A 527 40.78 -52.35 23.19
C ASP A 527 40.85 -50.81 23.10
N SER A 528 40.85 -50.20 24.27
CA SER A 528 41.13 -48.80 24.62
C SER A 528 42.33 -48.17 23.88
N THR A 529 42.34 -46.87 23.56
CA THR A 529 42.72 -45.75 24.46
C THR A 529 42.57 -44.43 23.66
N GLN A 530 41.94 -43.36 24.18
CA GLN A 530 42.58 -42.19 24.83
C GLN A 530 43.89 -41.72 24.17
N ALA A 531 44.22 -40.46 23.96
CA ALA A 531 43.60 -39.14 24.16
C ALA A 531 44.65 -38.13 23.62
N THR A 532 44.23 -36.88 23.33
CA THR A 532 45.06 -35.65 23.40
C THR A 532 46.28 -35.56 22.46
N GLU A 533 46.82 -34.44 21.99
CA GLU A 533 46.64 -33.02 22.25
C GLU A 533 47.25 -32.24 21.06
N GLN A 534 46.64 -31.10 20.75
CA GLN A 534 47.26 -29.80 20.47
C GLN A 534 48.42 -29.60 19.48
N ALA A 535 48.21 -28.53 18.68
CA ALA A 535 49.12 -27.41 18.40
C ALA A 535 50.39 -27.73 17.57
N GLN A 536 50.95 -26.88 16.73
CA GLN A 536 50.74 -25.50 16.32
C GLN A 536 51.76 -25.25 15.18
N ILE A 537 51.50 -24.24 14.32
CA ILE A 537 52.50 -23.36 13.66
C ILE A 537 53.49 -24.08 12.72
N GLY A 538 53.70 -23.73 11.45
CA GLY A 538 53.51 -22.50 10.69
C GLY A 538 54.52 -22.52 9.53
N SER A 539 54.54 -21.42 8.77
CA SER A 539 55.54 -21.07 7.74
C SER A 539 55.36 -21.62 6.30
N VAL A 540 54.68 -20.80 5.48
CA VAL A 540 55.30 -19.98 4.41
C VAL A 540 56.42 -20.65 3.59
N LYS A 541 56.18 -20.94 2.29
CA LYS A 541 56.67 -20.13 1.15
C LYS A 541 56.27 -20.69 -0.21
N ALA A 542 56.08 -19.76 -1.13
CA ALA A 542 55.69 -19.87 -2.52
C ALA A 542 56.60 -20.74 -3.42
N LYS A 543 56.03 -21.30 -4.51
CA LYS A 543 56.49 -20.99 -5.89
C LYS A 543 55.56 -21.55 -6.99
N ARG A 544 55.22 -20.62 -7.89
CA ARG A 544 54.74 -20.74 -9.29
C ARG A 544 55.16 -22.02 -10.04
N ARG A 545 54.21 -22.62 -10.79
CA ARG A 545 54.13 -22.67 -12.29
C ARG A 545 53.16 -23.78 -12.75
N LYS A 546 52.16 -23.40 -13.57
CA LYS A 546 51.50 -24.26 -14.60
C LYS A 546 52.47 -24.46 -15.80
N PRO A 547 52.19 -25.24 -16.87
CA PRO A 547 50.99 -26.03 -17.22
C PRO A 547 51.28 -27.46 -17.72
N GLY A 548 50.25 -28.29 -17.89
CA GLY A 548 50.40 -29.59 -18.56
C GLY A 548 49.05 -30.23 -18.87
N THR A 549 48.76 -30.31 -20.17
CA THR A 549 47.62 -30.93 -20.84
C THR A 549 47.66 -32.47 -20.76
N HIS A 550 46.52 -33.14 -20.55
CA HIS A 550 45.92 -34.10 -21.49
C HIS A 550 44.90 -35.06 -20.87
N ASN A 551 43.88 -35.33 -21.69
CA ASN A 551 42.80 -36.31 -21.56
C ASN A 551 43.28 -37.73 -21.28
N TYR A 552 42.49 -38.49 -20.53
CA TYR A 552 42.21 -39.90 -20.85
C TYR A 552 40.75 -40.26 -20.58
N ALA A 553 40.13 -40.82 -21.61
CA ALA A 553 38.81 -41.45 -21.57
C ALA A 553 38.94 -42.97 -21.34
N LYS A 554 37.86 -43.54 -20.79
CA LYS A 554 37.47 -44.98 -20.70
C LYS A 554 38.30 -45.83 -19.71
N LEU A 555 37.69 -46.60 -18.80
CA LEU A 555 36.81 -47.72 -19.10
C LEU A 555 35.97 -48.13 -17.89
N ALA A 556 34.71 -48.48 -18.16
CA ALA A 556 33.74 -49.00 -17.21
C ALA A 556 33.84 -50.52 -17.09
N LYS A 557 33.56 -51.05 -15.89
CA LYS A 557 32.90 -52.36 -15.72
C LYS A 557 31.80 -52.25 -14.65
N ARG A 558 30.62 -52.74 -15.05
CA ARG A 558 29.33 -52.78 -14.35
C ARG A 558 29.38 -53.64 -13.07
N SER A 559 28.63 -53.21 -12.07
CA SER A 559 27.84 -54.09 -11.20
C SER A 559 26.44 -53.49 -11.06
N SER A 560 25.44 -54.33 -11.32
CA SER A 560 24.02 -54.02 -11.50
C SER A 560 23.25 -54.19 -10.20
N ILE A 561 22.59 -53.12 -9.73
CA ILE A 561 21.52 -53.15 -8.74
C ILE A 561 20.34 -52.35 -9.34
N PRO A 562 19.10 -52.84 -9.33
CA PRO A 562 18.00 -52.19 -10.02
C PRO A 562 17.64 -50.87 -9.33
N ARG A 563 17.81 -49.75 -10.05
CA ARG A 563 17.28 -48.44 -9.64
C ARG A 563 15.76 -48.48 -9.79
N SER A 564 15.04 -48.50 -8.67
CA SER A 564 13.64 -48.08 -8.64
C SER A 564 13.53 -46.64 -9.19
N PRO A 565 12.46 -46.27 -9.90
CA PRO A 565 12.32 -44.92 -10.43
C PRO A 565 12.36 -43.92 -9.27
N SER A 566 13.23 -42.92 -9.36
CA SER A 566 13.30 -41.86 -8.37
C SER A 566 11.96 -41.12 -8.31
N GLN A 567 11.53 -40.77 -7.10
CA GLN A 567 10.30 -40.02 -6.84
C GLN A 567 10.23 -38.66 -7.58
N ALA A 568 11.36 -38.18 -8.13
CA ALA A 568 11.43 -37.06 -9.07
C ALA A 568 10.67 -37.30 -10.40
N GLN A 569 10.48 -38.55 -10.81
CA GLN A 569 9.61 -38.91 -11.95
C GLN A 569 8.13 -39.12 -11.54
N ALA A 570 7.85 -39.36 -10.25
CA ALA A 570 6.49 -39.50 -9.75
C ALA A 570 5.79 -38.13 -9.58
N LEU A 571 6.52 -37.08 -9.22
CA LEU A 571 6.00 -35.70 -9.25
C LEU A 571 5.72 -35.18 -10.67
N LYS A 572 6.38 -35.74 -11.69
CA LYS A 572 6.09 -35.43 -13.10
C LYS A 572 4.86 -36.15 -13.67
N ARG A 573 4.23 -37.05 -12.89
CA ARG A 573 3.11 -37.91 -13.32
C ARG A 573 1.99 -38.00 -12.28
N ALA A 574 1.70 -36.92 -11.57
CA ALA A 574 0.43 -36.84 -10.83
C ALA A 574 -0.71 -36.60 -11.84
N PRO A 575 -1.71 -37.50 -11.93
CA PRO A 575 -2.84 -37.30 -12.81
C PRO A 575 -3.71 -36.13 -12.34
N SER A 576 -4.35 -35.49 -13.31
CA SER A 576 -5.41 -34.48 -13.19
C SER A 576 -6.49 -34.87 -12.17
N SER A 577 -6.28 -34.51 -10.90
CA SER A 577 -7.35 -34.42 -9.92
C SER A 577 -7.65 -32.95 -9.70
N THR A 578 -8.90 -32.60 -9.96
CA THR A 578 -9.63 -31.36 -9.64
C THR A 578 -9.13 -30.65 -8.38
N HIS A 579 -8.10 -29.82 -8.49
CA HIS A 579 -7.66 -28.91 -7.45
C HIS A 579 -7.31 -27.58 -8.12
N PHE A 580 -7.96 -26.52 -7.67
CA PHE A 580 -7.63 -25.13 -8.01
C PHE A 580 -6.13 -24.86 -7.81
N SER A 581 -5.58 -23.95 -8.61
CA SER A 581 -4.15 -23.59 -8.55
C SER A 581 -3.74 -23.03 -7.18
N LEU A 582 -2.44 -23.07 -6.85
CA LEU A 582 -1.93 -22.46 -5.61
C LEU A 582 -2.21 -20.96 -5.57
N ALA A 583 -2.07 -20.28 -6.71
CA ALA A 583 -2.41 -18.89 -6.90
C ALA A 583 -3.89 -18.65 -6.59
N ASN A 584 -4.79 -19.54 -7.02
CA ASN A 584 -6.23 -19.41 -6.75
C ASN A 584 -6.59 -19.62 -5.27
N GLN A 585 -5.71 -20.24 -4.47
CA GLN A 585 -5.88 -20.31 -3.01
C GLN A 585 -5.51 -18.99 -2.31
N ILE A 586 -4.80 -18.08 -2.99
CA ILE A 586 -4.32 -16.81 -2.42
C ILE A 586 -5.05 -15.61 -3.02
N ILE A 587 -5.25 -15.60 -4.35
CA ILE A 587 -5.89 -14.52 -5.08
C ILE A 587 -7.14 -15.03 -5.80
N ARG A 588 -8.30 -14.55 -5.34
CA ARG A 588 -9.60 -14.83 -5.97
C ARG A 588 -10.39 -13.58 -6.33
N LYS A 589 -9.89 -12.39 -5.98
CA LYS A 589 -10.52 -11.12 -6.32
C LYS A 589 -9.60 -10.25 -7.16
N VAL A 590 -10.20 -9.52 -8.09
CA VAL A 590 -9.52 -8.48 -8.88
C VAL A 590 -10.09 -7.12 -8.49
N TYR A 591 -9.22 -6.14 -8.30
CA TYR A 591 -9.60 -4.75 -8.11
C TYR A 591 -8.99 -3.85 -9.17
N ILE A 592 -9.82 -3.14 -9.94
CA ILE A 592 -9.39 -2.29 -11.05
C ILE A 592 -9.45 -0.82 -10.64
N MET A 593 -8.30 -0.17 -10.48
CA MET A 593 -8.19 1.27 -10.32
C MET A 593 -8.00 1.94 -11.68
N SER A 594 -8.99 2.72 -12.11
CA SER A 594 -8.94 3.39 -13.42
C SER A 594 -9.69 4.73 -13.44
N ASN A 595 -9.23 5.64 -14.30
CA ASN A 595 -9.95 6.83 -14.70
C ASN A 595 -10.86 6.61 -15.93
N GLY A 596 -11.00 5.37 -16.40
CA GLY A 596 -11.89 4.99 -17.51
C GLY A 596 -13.38 5.22 -17.23
N GLU A 597 -14.16 5.24 -18.31
CA GLU A 597 -15.63 5.30 -18.25
C GLU A 597 -16.21 3.98 -17.74
N GLN A 598 -17.38 4.05 -17.10
CA GLN A 598 -18.04 2.86 -16.52
C GLN A 598 -18.28 1.77 -17.56
N ALA A 599 -18.84 2.12 -18.73
CA ALA A 599 -19.18 1.15 -19.76
C ALA A 599 -17.95 0.35 -20.23
N TRP A 600 -16.79 1.01 -20.39
CA TRP A 600 -15.56 0.34 -20.75
C TRP A 600 -15.02 -0.56 -19.62
N LEU A 601 -15.16 -0.14 -18.36
CA LEU A 601 -14.81 -0.97 -17.21
C LEU A 601 -15.69 -2.22 -17.12
N ASP A 602 -17.00 -2.10 -17.39
CA ASP A 602 -17.92 -3.22 -17.42
C ASP A 602 -17.52 -4.26 -18.47
N GLU A 603 -17.04 -3.81 -19.63
CA GLU A 603 -16.49 -4.69 -20.67
C GLU A 603 -15.21 -5.42 -20.23
N VAL A 604 -14.30 -4.72 -19.54
CA VAL A 604 -13.08 -5.34 -18.96
C VAL A 604 -13.45 -6.39 -17.91
N VAL A 605 -14.38 -6.06 -17.01
CA VAL A 605 -14.90 -6.98 -15.98
C VAL A 605 -15.49 -8.23 -16.63
N LYS A 606 -16.33 -8.05 -17.66
CA LYS A 606 -16.93 -9.15 -18.42
C LYS A 606 -15.85 -10.01 -19.09
N ALA A 607 -14.85 -9.41 -19.70
CA ALA A 607 -13.79 -10.12 -20.39
C ALA A 607 -12.92 -10.94 -19.44
N LEU A 608 -12.53 -10.40 -18.28
CA LEU A 608 -11.76 -11.12 -17.26
C LEU A 608 -12.51 -12.33 -16.69
N ARG A 609 -13.81 -12.18 -16.43
CA ARG A 609 -14.67 -13.28 -15.98
C ARG A 609 -14.83 -14.35 -17.06
N ALA A 610 -15.13 -13.94 -18.29
CA ALA A 610 -15.29 -14.85 -19.41
C ALA A 610 -14.01 -15.64 -19.67
N ASP A 611 -12.84 -15.01 -19.48
CA ASP A 611 -11.56 -15.69 -19.66
C ASP A 611 -11.26 -16.73 -18.57
N ALA A 612 -11.45 -16.37 -17.29
CA ALA A 612 -11.27 -17.31 -16.20
C ALA A 612 -12.22 -18.52 -16.31
N ALA A 613 -13.46 -18.31 -16.76
CA ALA A 613 -14.43 -19.38 -16.99
C ALA A 613 -13.96 -20.42 -18.04
N LYS A 614 -13.11 -20.01 -19.01
CA LYS A 614 -12.53 -20.96 -19.98
C LYS A 614 -11.62 -21.97 -19.29
N SER A 615 -10.95 -21.61 -18.19
CA SER A 615 -10.06 -22.52 -17.45
C SER A 615 -10.77 -23.81 -17.00
N MET A 616 -12.08 -23.75 -16.78
CA MET A 616 -12.92 -24.88 -16.38
C MET A 616 -13.33 -25.78 -17.55
N VAL A 617 -13.38 -25.24 -18.77
CA VAL A 617 -13.89 -25.93 -19.96
C VAL A 617 -12.77 -26.65 -20.72
N THR A 618 -11.55 -26.12 -20.72
CA THR A 618 -10.46 -26.55 -21.62
C THR A 618 -9.68 -27.80 -21.17
N LEU A 619 -10.16 -28.56 -20.18
CA LEU A 619 -9.47 -29.75 -19.63
C LEU A 619 -9.21 -30.89 -20.65
N GLY A 620 -9.69 -30.80 -21.89
CA GLY A 620 -9.52 -31.83 -22.93
C GLY A 620 -9.02 -31.39 -24.31
N LYS A 621 -8.92 -30.08 -24.63
CA LYS A 621 -8.45 -29.56 -25.93
C LYS A 621 -7.73 -28.23 -25.75
N ARG A 622 -6.48 -28.26 -25.31
CA ARG A 622 -5.66 -27.07 -25.05
C ARG A 622 -5.22 -26.39 -26.36
N GLN A 623 -5.46 -25.10 -26.51
CA GLN A 623 -4.84 -24.25 -27.51
C GLN A 623 -3.77 -23.35 -26.88
N GLU A 624 -2.86 -22.83 -27.70
CA GLU A 624 -1.89 -21.82 -27.28
C GLU A 624 -2.65 -20.56 -26.82
N GLY A 625 -2.37 -20.11 -25.60
CA GLY A 625 -3.08 -19.00 -24.95
C GLY A 625 -4.20 -19.40 -23.98
N ASP A 626 -4.48 -20.69 -23.76
CA ASP A 626 -5.43 -21.12 -22.73
C ASP A 626 -4.81 -21.19 -21.32
N TRP A 627 -5.65 -21.17 -20.28
CA TRP A 627 -5.22 -21.43 -18.90
C TRP A 627 -4.64 -22.84 -18.76
N GLU A 628 -3.45 -22.94 -18.16
CA GLU A 628 -2.80 -24.24 -17.92
C GLU A 628 -3.37 -24.99 -16.71
N PHE A 629 -4.01 -24.26 -15.80
CA PHE A 629 -4.58 -24.74 -14.54
C PHE A 629 -5.98 -24.16 -14.31
N GLN A 630 -6.78 -24.84 -13.48
CA GLN A 630 -8.11 -24.36 -13.09
C GLN A 630 -7.98 -23.08 -12.26
N PHE A 631 -8.71 -22.04 -12.66
CA PHE A 631 -8.68 -20.72 -12.05
C PHE A 631 -10.03 -20.00 -12.17
N GLU A 632 -10.49 -19.37 -11.10
CA GLU A 632 -11.74 -18.61 -11.09
C GLU A 632 -11.62 -17.33 -10.25
N TRP A 633 -12.40 -16.32 -10.61
CA TRP A 633 -12.54 -15.08 -9.83
C TRP A 633 -13.86 -15.09 -9.04
N ASP A 634 -13.78 -14.97 -7.72
CA ASP A 634 -14.96 -14.75 -6.86
C ASP A 634 -15.62 -13.40 -7.20
N SER A 635 -14.79 -12.37 -7.43
CA SER A 635 -15.27 -11.04 -7.81
C SER A 635 -14.22 -10.25 -8.59
N VAL A 636 -14.69 -9.41 -9.51
CA VAL A 636 -13.89 -8.39 -10.18
C VAL A 636 -14.58 -7.06 -9.91
N GLY A 637 -13.98 -6.25 -9.04
CA GLY A 637 -14.47 -4.92 -8.66
C GLY A 637 -13.61 -3.81 -9.25
N THR A 638 -14.11 -2.59 -9.21
CA THR A 638 -13.47 -1.41 -9.79
C THR A 638 -13.51 -0.22 -8.84
N SER A 639 -12.73 0.82 -9.12
CA SER A 639 -12.79 2.09 -8.39
C SER A 639 -14.15 2.81 -8.51
N ARG A 640 -15.04 2.33 -9.38
CA ARG A 640 -16.43 2.82 -9.49
C ARG A 640 -17.39 2.14 -8.53
N ASP A 641 -17.02 0.99 -8.00
CA ASP A 641 -17.79 0.23 -7.01
C ASP A 641 -17.50 0.68 -5.57
N LEU A 642 -16.56 1.60 -5.39
CA LEU A 642 -16.24 2.17 -4.09
C LEU A 642 -17.42 2.98 -3.53
N HIS A 643 -17.86 2.62 -2.33
CA HIS A 643 -18.77 3.41 -1.52
C HIS A 643 -17.99 4.52 -0.81
N LEU A 644 -18.05 5.73 -1.37
CA LEU A 644 -17.35 6.92 -0.87
C LEU A 644 -18.33 7.99 -0.40
N GLY A 645 -18.07 8.55 0.76
CA GLY A 645 -18.73 9.75 1.27
C GLY A 645 -18.31 11.01 0.52
N TRP A 646 -19.00 12.11 0.82
CA TRP A 646 -18.76 13.43 0.23
C TRP A 646 -17.31 13.90 0.41
N GLU A 647 -16.72 13.71 1.59
CA GLU A 647 -15.32 14.08 1.87
C GLU A 647 -14.28 13.09 1.31
N GLU A 648 -14.66 11.82 1.10
CA GLU A 648 -13.76 10.76 0.61
C GLU A 648 -13.61 10.81 -0.91
N LYS A 649 -14.66 11.19 -1.63
CA LYS A 649 -14.72 11.15 -3.09
C LYS A 649 -13.61 11.95 -3.81
N PRO A 650 -13.27 13.19 -3.41
CA PRO A 650 -12.19 13.94 -4.08
C PRO A 650 -10.78 13.41 -3.82
N VAL A 651 -10.60 12.55 -2.81
CA VAL A 651 -9.30 12.00 -2.39
C VAL A 651 -9.16 10.51 -2.69
N SER A 652 -10.06 9.95 -3.50
CA SER A 652 -10.12 8.51 -3.77
C SER A 652 -8.86 7.95 -4.44
N GLN A 653 -8.06 8.78 -5.12
CA GLN A 653 -6.79 8.30 -5.70
C GLN A 653 -5.80 7.87 -4.61
N ALA A 654 -5.83 8.49 -3.43
CA ALA A 654 -5.02 8.05 -2.30
C ALA A 654 -5.49 6.69 -1.75
N LEU A 655 -6.79 6.42 -1.76
CA LEU A 655 -7.35 5.10 -1.42
C LEU A 655 -6.90 4.04 -2.43
N ASP A 656 -6.97 4.31 -3.74
CA ASP A 656 -6.47 3.39 -4.77
C ASP A 656 -4.99 3.07 -4.56
N MET A 657 -4.17 4.07 -4.22
CA MET A 657 -2.76 3.84 -3.88
C MET A 657 -2.58 2.98 -2.63
N TYR A 658 -3.39 3.19 -1.59
CA TYR A 658 -3.36 2.38 -0.38
C TYR A 658 -3.70 0.90 -0.66
N ILE A 659 -4.69 0.66 -1.53
CA ILE A 659 -5.06 -0.70 -1.98
C ILE A 659 -3.93 -1.31 -2.82
N GLY A 660 -3.41 -0.58 -3.81
CA GLY A 660 -2.32 -1.06 -4.68
C GLY A 660 -1.02 -1.34 -3.94
N GLN A 661 -0.72 -0.58 -2.89
CA GLN A 661 0.41 -0.85 -2.00
C GLN A 661 0.28 -2.24 -1.34
N ARG A 662 -0.93 -2.64 -0.95
CA ARG A 662 -1.18 -3.85 -0.15
C ARG A 662 -1.54 -5.08 -0.98
N ALA A 663 -1.92 -4.92 -2.24
CA ALA A 663 -2.32 -6.05 -3.08
C ALA A 663 -1.24 -7.16 -3.15
N GLU A 664 -1.65 -8.42 -3.06
CA GLU A 664 -0.77 -9.58 -3.17
C GLU A 664 0.03 -9.52 -4.49
N ILE A 665 -0.66 -9.15 -5.57
CA ILE A 665 -0.09 -8.85 -6.88
C ILE A 665 -0.64 -7.51 -7.36
N PHE A 666 0.22 -6.68 -7.94
CA PHE A 666 -0.13 -5.41 -8.54
C PHE A 666 0.39 -5.33 -9.98
N ILE A 667 -0.49 -5.00 -10.94
CA ILE A 667 -0.13 -4.69 -12.32
C ILE A 667 -0.35 -3.19 -12.56
N GLY A 668 0.73 -2.48 -12.85
CA GLY A 668 0.75 -1.04 -12.97
C GLY A 668 1.01 -0.51 -14.38
N ASN A 669 0.57 0.72 -14.64
CA ASN A 669 1.05 1.46 -15.81
C ASN A 669 2.46 2.03 -15.55
N GLY A 670 3.47 1.51 -16.25
CA GLY A 670 4.88 1.85 -16.05
C GLY A 670 5.22 3.32 -16.32
N PHE A 671 4.42 4.05 -17.09
CA PHE A 671 4.61 5.49 -17.35
C PHE A 671 3.91 6.41 -16.34
N SER A 672 3.03 5.87 -15.50
CA SER A 672 2.29 6.67 -14.53
C SER A 672 3.09 6.93 -13.24
N SER A 673 3.13 8.19 -12.82
CA SER A 673 3.69 8.60 -11.51
C SER A 673 2.92 8.03 -10.32
N MET A 674 1.59 7.87 -10.43
CA MET A 674 0.79 7.19 -9.40
C MET A 674 1.25 5.73 -9.19
N THR A 675 1.48 4.97 -10.27
CA THR A 675 2.12 3.65 -10.21
C THR A 675 3.49 3.75 -9.55
N SER A 676 4.32 4.72 -9.94
CA SER A 676 5.66 4.94 -9.38
C SER A 676 5.62 5.09 -7.85
N ASN A 677 4.65 5.83 -7.33
CA ASN A 677 4.48 5.98 -5.88
C ASN A 677 3.97 4.69 -5.20
N ILE A 678 3.09 3.91 -5.84
CA ILE A 678 2.69 2.60 -5.35
C ILE A 678 3.90 1.67 -5.28
N VAL A 679 4.70 1.60 -6.36
CA VAL A 679 5.91 0.78 -6.47
C VAL A 679 6.93 1.18 -5.40
N MET A 680 7.13 2.47 -5.15
CA MET A 680 7.96 2.94 -4.03
C MET A 680 7.54 2.35 -2.68
N LEU A 681 6.24 2.31 -2.39
CA LEU A 681 5.71 1.75 -1.14
C LEU A 681 5.80 0.21 -1.12
N ARG A 682 5.66 -0.46 -2.27
CA ARG A 682 5.85 -1.91 -2.41
C ARG A 682 7.31 -2.33 -2.25
N LEU A 683 8.25 -1.56 -2.84
CA LEU A 683 9.69 -1.71 -2.63
C LEU A 683 10.07 -1.55 -1.15
N LYS A 684 9.46 -0.57 -0.46
CA LYS A 684 9.64 -0.40 0.99
C LYS A 684 9.16 -1.62 1.77
N ALA A 685 8.07 -2.25 1.33
CA ALA A 685 7.53 -3.48 1.92
C ALA A 685 8.29 -4.75 1.52
N GLY A 686 9.34 -4.64 0.67
CA GLY A 686 10.14 -5.78 0.22
C GLY A 686 9.44 -6.68 -0.80
N LEU A 687 8.45 -6.16 -1.54
CA LEU A 687 7.77 -6.91 -2.59
C LEU A 687 8.62 -6.94 -3.88
N ASP A 688 8.74 -8.13 -4.45
CA ASP A 688 9.59 -8.46 -5.60
C ASP A 688 8.91 -8.22 -6.96
N SER A 689 9.66 -8.51 -8.03
CA SER A 689 9.23 -8.43 -9.42
C SER A 689 8.07 -9.38 -9.76
N VAL A 690 7.93 -10.53 -9.11
CA VAL A 690 6.79 -11.44 -9.34
C VAL A 690 5.47 -10.81 -8.87
N ARG A 691 5.54 -10.04 -7.79
CA ARG A 691 4.37 -9.40 -7.16
C ARG A 691 4.11 -7.98 -7.67
N THR A 692 5.07 -7.36 -8.33
CA THR A 692 4.98 -5.99 -8.81
C THR A 692 5.27 -5.97 -10.30
N ARG A 693 4.21 -5.91 -11.10
CA ARG A 693 4.22 -6.12 -12.55
C ARG A 693 3.78 -4.86 -13.29
N PHE A 694 4.05 -4.81 -14.59
CA PHE A 694 3.64 -3.72 -15.48
C PHE A 694 2.92 -4.24 -16.73
N TRP A 695 2.17 -3.37 -17.41
CA TRP A 695 1.57 -3.69 -18.72
C TRP A 695 2.62 -4.01 -19.77
#